data_AF-A0A8H7WIY6-F1
#
_entry.id   AF-A0A8H7WIY6-F1
#
_cell.length_a   1.000
_cell.length_b   1.000
_cell.length_c   1.000
_cell.angle_alpha   90.00
_cell.angle_beta   90.00
_cell.angle_gamma   90.00
#
_symmetry.space_group_name_H-M   'P 1'
#
loop_
_entity.id
_entity.type
_entity.pdbx_description
1 polymer ?
#
loop_
_entity_poly.entity_id
_entity_poly.type
_entity_poly.pdbx_seq_one_letter_code
_entity_poly.pdbx_strand_id
1 'polypeptide(L)'
;MVLQLLPASPSDADRIVKIRLEAFADNPLLHAQFPTPASLAALQIILSRETLDAIENAQDTRANLVVKDTELEGDEQIIAFASWDLPTERKIVLHEGVTWPDDCQQEWLDRYHELAEAAKERVVGDSKCYRLTFVGTLPKHQGRGAGTMLSKWGLEKAKQDKLPVYLESTTPASALYRRLGFVALDGLSMVLPGRDSNGGPKIYEEVGMLKTWEASDMDRWDSSLNIESLLLDYEAGIKPQHVVQAVYDRIDAYKSVQPSVWIHLQPLSEIMRAANELYRRWPDTDKRPPLWGVPFSVKDSINVAGIPTTTGCPALAFTPTTCAPVYQHCIDAGGLFIGKTNMEQLATGMTGCRSVYGTLHSTFSKAHIVGGSSSGSAVTVSEGLVSFSLGSDTAGSIRVPALFNGLVGFKPTKGTVSARGVSPACLHQDCVSFLTTNIPDAKRVRDVCKGFDKGDFFAKLPAQIRPDLPSQREIRFRFGVPPANALEICSPVYRKQFSQVVAAIQEHGGRLVELDWTPFEAANELLYNSSFVLERMTIFPDGWFEKNKQVLHPVTRQVFEGVLARKSTAVDVFRDFHKQANYIRIVQDILMLEEKVEEGIDEITLMIVPTTPFHPTIEEVGKDPIAINGRLGTFAHFGNVLDLVGVSIPCGTYETEDVVDGRKVTLPFGVTVFAGTGFDAELLKLVAGWEEWFDDLRVEH
;
A
#
# COMPACT_ATOMS: atom_id res chain seq x y z
N MET A 1 43.68 -11.99 6.82
CA MET A 1 43.21 -11.42 5.55
C MET A 1 43.69 -9.98 5.44
N VAL A 2 44.61 -9.73 4.50
CA VAL A 2 45.10 -8.38 4.18
C VAL A 2 44.65 -8.08 2.76
N LEU A 3 43.65 -7.19 2.65
CA LEU A 3 43.11 -6.76 1.36
C LEU A 3 43.84 -5.51 0.88
N GLN A 4 44.28 -5.51 -0.37
CA GLN A 4 44.96 -4.39 -1.01
C GLN A 4 44.19 -3.92 -2.25
N LEU A 5 43.83 -2.64 -2.29
CA LEU A 5 43.22 -1.99 -3.45
C LEU A 5 44.31 -1.44 -4.37
N LEU A 6 44.25 -1.78 -5.66
CA LEU A 6 45.22 -1.37 -6.68
C LEU A 6 44.51 -0.98 -7.99
N PRO A 7 45.10 -0.06 -8.80
CA PRO A 7 44.74 0.05 -10.20
C PRO A 7 44.97 -1.28 -10.92
N ALA A 8 44.09 -1.63 -11.86
CA ALA A 8 44.26 -2.80 -12.71
C ALA A 8 45.44 -2.59 -13.68
N SER A 9 46.18 -3.66 -13.93
CA SER A 9 47.25 -3.75 -14.92
C SER A 9 46.84 -4.69 -16.07
N PRO A 10 47.49 -4.61 -17.24
CA PRO A 10 47.16 -5.49 -18.37
C PRO A 10 47.18 -6.99 -18.03
N SER A 11 48.09 -7.42 -17.13
CA SER A 11 48.16 -8.80 -16.64
C SER A 11 46.94 -9.24 -15.82
N ASP A 12 46.13 -8.30 -15.33
CA ASP A 12 44.94 -8.59 -14.52
C ASP A 12 43.69 -8.85 -15.38
N ALA A 13 43.74 -8.59 -16.70
CA ALA A 13 42.57 -8.56 -17.59
C ALA A 13 41.77 -9.87 -17.59
N ASP A 14 42.42 -11.02 -17.79
CA ASP A 14 41.74 -12.31 -17.82
C ASP A 14 41.09 -12.66 -16.47
N ARG A 15 41.75 -12.26 -15.37
CA ARG A 15 41.22 -12.48 -14.03
C ARG A 15 40.01 -11.58 -13.76
N ILE A 16 40.04 -10.33 -14.22
CA ILE A 16 38.90 -9.41 -14.15
C ILE A 16 37.69 -9.98 -14.90
N VAL A 17 37.89 -10.51 -16.12
CA VAL A 17 36.80 -11.11 -16.90
C VAL A 17 36.20 -12.32 -16.20
N LYS A 18 37.05 -13.18 -15.62
CA LYS A 18 36.60 -14.31 -14.80
C LYS A 18 35.72 -13.82 -13.64
N ILE A 19 36.17 -12.80 -12.90
CA ILE A 19 35.38 -12.20 -11.80
C ILE A 19 34.05 -11.65 -12.32
N ARG A 20 34.06 -10.96 -13.46
CA ARG A 20 32.87 -10.37 -14.06
C ARG A 20 31.81 -11.42 -14.39
N LEU A 21 32.22 -12.52 -15.04
CA LEU A 21 31.33 -13.62 -15.40
C LEU A 21 30.85 -14.41 -14.17
N GLU A 22 31.73 -14.69 -13.20
CA GLU A 22 31.34 -15.43 -12.00
C GLU A 22 30.46 -14.62 -11.05
N ALA A 23 30.73 -13.32 -10.88
CA ALA A 23 29.93 -12.46 -9.99
C ALA A 23 28.50 -12.25 -10.50
N PHE A 24 28.29 -12.36 -11.82
CA PHE A 24 26.99 -12.19 -12.48
C PHE A 24 26.47 -13.50 -13.10
N ALA A 25 27.05 -14.65 -12.71
CA ALA A 25 26.66 -15.94 -13.25
C ALA A 25 25.18 -16.27 -13.03
N ASP A 26 24.54 -15.70 -12.01
CA ASP A 26 23.11 -15.87 -11.74
C ASP A 26 22.26 -14.69 -12.25
N ASN A 27 22.86 -13.69 -12.91
CA ASN A 27 22.13 -12.53 -13.40
C ASN A 27 21.23 -12.96 -14.59
N PRO A 28 19.90 -12.81 -14.49
CA PRO A 28 18.99 -13.28 -15.52
C PRO A 28 19.06 -12.47 -16.82
N LEU A 29 19.50 -11.20 -16.78
CA LEU A 29 19.73 -10.38 -17.98
C LEU A 29 20.92 -10.91 -18.79
N LEU A 30 22.01 -11.32 -18.13
CA LEU A 30 23.17 -11.91 -18.79
C LEU A 30 22.76 -13.13 -19.63
N HIS A 31 21.96 -14.02 -19.05
CA HIS A 31 21.46 -15.23 -19.75
C HIS A 31 20.38 -14.93 -20.79
N ALA A 32 19.68 -13.81 -20.69
CA ALA A 32 18.77 -13.37 -21.74
C ALA A 32 19.54 -12.83 -22.95
N GLN A 33 20.64 -12.11 -22.71
CA GLN A 33 21.51 -11.55 -23.76
C GLN A 33 22.39 -12.62 -24.41
N PHE A 34 22.86 -13.60 -23.62
CA PHE A 34 23.77 -14.68 -24.04
C PHE A 34 23.21 -16.04 -23.59
N PRO A 35 22.25 -16.60 -24.34
CA PRO A 35 21.45 -17.74 -23.90
C PRO A 35 22.14 -19.10 -24.00
N THR A 36 23.28 -19.20 -24.70
CA THR A 36 23.98 -20.47 -24.90
C THR A 36 25.38 -20.46 -24.28
N PRO A 37 25.95 -21.64 -23.94
CA PRO A 37 27.35 -21.74 -23.54
C PRO A 37 28.33 -21.18 -24.57
N ALA A 38 28.01 -21.28 -25.87
CA ALA A 38 28.83 -20.75 -26.94
C ALA A 38 28.82 -19.21 -26.95
N SER A 39 27.64 -18.60 -26.79
CA SER A 39 27.48 -17.14 -26.67
C SER A 39 28.21 -16.57 -25.46
N LEU A 40 28.15 -17.27 -24.31
CA LEU A 40 28.86 -16.88 -23.09
C LEU A 40 30.38 -17.02 -23.22
N ALA A 41 30.86 -18.08 -23.88
CA ALA A 41 32.28 -18.24 -24.17
C ALA A 41 32.78 -17.17 -25.15
N ALA A 42 31.99 -16.80 -26.16
CA ALA A 42 32.31 -15.70 -27.06
C ALA A 42 32.30 -14.34 -26.34
N LEU A 43 31.35 -14.11 -25.43
CA LEU A 43 31.33 -12.94 -24.56
C LEU A 43 32.62 -12.83 -23.73
N GLN A 44 33.14 -13.95 -23.21
CA GLN A 44 34.41 -13.95 -22.47
C GLN A 44 35.56 -13.38 -23.32
N ILE A 45 35.66 -13.76 -24.59
CA ILE A 45 36.69 -13.26 -25.51
C ILE A 45 36.52 -11.75 -25.76
N ILE A 46 35.27 -11.30 -25.97
CA ILE A 46 34.94 -9.89 -26.16
C ILE A 46 35.33 -9.08 -24.91
N LEU A 47 34.92 -9.54 -23.73
CA LEU A 47 35.23 -8.91 -22.45
C LEU A 47 36.73 -8.85 -22.19
N SER A 48 37.51 -9.87 -22.53
CA SER A 48 38.99 -9.83 -22.38
C SER A 48 39.59 -8.71 -23.21
N ARG A 49 39.16 -8.57 -24.47
CA ARG A 49 39.63 -7.49 -25.35
C ARG A 49 39.24 -6.11 -24.82
N GLU A 50 37.98 -5.94 -24.41
CA GLU A 50 37.48 -4.66 -23.89
C GLU A 50 38.10 -4.28 -22.56
N THR A 51 38.31 -5.24 -21.66
CA THR A 51 38.98 -5.00 -20.38
C THR A 51 40.43 -4.61 -20.60
N LEU A 52 41.15 -5.27 -21.52
CA LEU A 52 42.52 -4.91 -21.85
C LEU A 52 42.60 -3.49 -22.43
N ASP A 53 41.76 -3.18 -23.42
CA ASP A 53 41.69 -1.85 -24.02
C ASP A 53 41.34 -0.75 -22.99
N ALA A 54 40.38 -1.04 -22.10
CA ALA A 54 40.00 -0.10 -21.04
C ALA A 54 41.12 0.14 -20.01
N ILE A 55 42.03 -0.82 -19.81
CA ILE A 55 43.19 -0.69 -18.91
C ILE A 55 44.34 0.05 -19.61
N GLU A 56 44.58 -0.20 -20.90
CA GLU A 56 45.71 0.37 -21.64
C GLU A 56 45.41 1.77 -22.20
N ASN A 57 44.22 1.97 -22.77
CA ASN A 57 43.92 3.10 -23.65
C ASN A 57 42.87 4.07 -23.11
N ALA A 58 42.11 3.68 -22.08
CA ALA A 58 40.98 4.48 -21.56
C ALA A 58 41.22 5.12 -20.18
N GLN A 59 42.45 5.16 -19.67
CA GLN A 59 42.77 5.60 -18.30
C GLN A 59 42.32 7.03 -17.96
N ASP A 60 42.23 7.92 -18.97
CA ASP A 60 41.74 9.29 -18.80
C ASP A 60 40.22 9.36 -18.64
N THR A 61 39.50 8.33 -19.08
CA THR A 61 38.03 8.27 -19.10
C THR A 61 37.45 7.20 -18.18
N ARG A 62 38.24 6.21 -17.78
CA ARG A 62 37.85 5.09 -16.92
C ARG A 62 38.91 4.74 -15.92
N ALA A 63 38.47 4.39 -14.72
CA ALA A 63 39.32 3.75 -13.71
C ALA A 63 38.89 2.31 -13.48
N ASN A 64 39.82 1.39 -13.68
CA ASN A 64 39.65 -0.03 -13.44
C ASN A 64 40.47 -0.41 -12.20
N LEU A 65 39.82 -0.99 -11.20
CA LEU A 65 40.41 -1.25 -9.90
C LEU A 65 40.25 -2.71 -9.52
N VAL A 66 41.24 -3.27 -8.84
CA VAL A 66 41.23 -4.64 -8.34
C VAL A 66 41.50 -4.66 -6.84
N VAL A 67 40.93 -5.64 -6.14
CA VAL A 67 41.30 -5.96 -4.76
C VAL A 67 42.05 -7.29 -4.73
N LYS A 68 43.26 -7.25 -4.19
CA LYS A 68 44.09 -8.42 -3.94
C LYS A 68 43.96 -8.90 -2.50
N ASP A 69 43.76 -10.19 -2.31
CA ASP A 69 43.95 -10.87 -1.02
C ASP A 69 45.39 -11.36 -0.96
N THR A 70 46.24 -10.71 -0.16
CA THR A 70 47.69 -10.99 -0.14
C THR A 70 48.02 -12.34 0.51
N GLU A 71 47.03 -13.04 1.08
CA GLU A 71 47.17 -14.39 1.62
C GLU A 71 47.01 -15.47 0.54
N LEU A 72 46.59 -15.10 -0.66
CA LEU A 72 46.53 -15.99 -1.83
C LEU A 72 47.82 -15.87 -2.65
N GLU A 73 48.11 -16.87 -3.48
CA GLU A 73 49.30 -16.90 -4.33
C GLU A 73 48.93 -16.78 -5.82
N GLY A 74 49.82 -16.16 -6.60
CA GLY A 74 49.69 -16.01 -8.04
C GLY A 74 48.41 -15.29 -8.48
N ASP A 75 47.83 -15.73 -9.60
CA ASP A 75 46.65 -15.10 -10.22
C ASP A 75 45.37 -15.22 -9.37
N GLU A 76 45.36 -16.07 -8.33
CA GLU A 76 44.23 -16.19 -7.41
C GLU A 76 44.14 -15.00 -6.44
N GLN A 77 45.18 -14.17 -6.34
CA GLN A 77 45.20 -12.98 -5.47
C GLN A 77 44.08 -12.01 -5.76
N ILE A 78 43.68 -11.82 -7.02
CA ILE A 78 42.62 -10.87 -7.36
C ILE A 78 41.26 -11.52 -7.12
N ILE A 79 40.52 -10.93 -6.19
CA ILE A 79 39.25 -11.47 -5.70
C ILE A 79 38.05 -10.59 -6.01
N ALA A 80 38.27 -9.33 -6.36
CA ALA A 80 37.23 -8.37 -6.73
C ALA A 80 37.74 -7.32 -7.71
N PHE A 81 36.81 -6.71 -8.44
CA PHE A 81 37.09 -5.67 -9.44
C PHE A 81 35.95 -4.65 -9.50
N ALA A 82 36.28 -3.40 -9.87
CA ALA A 82 35.31 -2.39 -10.25
C ALA A 82 35.77 -1.54 -11.44
N SER A 83 34.80 -1.13 -12.27
CA SER A 83 34.96 -0.14 -13.31
C SER A 83 34.20 1.13 -12.96
N TRP A 84 34.89 2.26 -13.13
CA TRP A 84 34.35 3.59 -12.95
C TRP A 84 34.50 4.40 -14.24
N ASP A 85 33.42 5.02 -14.71
CA ASP A 85 33.55 6.12 -15.66
C ASP A 85 33.91 7.40 -14.89
N LEU A 86 34.92 8.10 -15.38
CA LEU A 86 35.40 9.36 -14.83
C LEU A 86 34.61 10.55 -15.38
N PRO A 87 34.53 11.67 -14.66
CA PRO A 87 33.79 12.86 -15.09
C PRO A 87 34.48 13.59 -16.25
N THR A 88 34.31 13.08 -17.48
CA THR A 88 34.92 13.65 -18.70
C THR A 88 33.88 14.05 -19.74
N GLU A 89 34.23 14.95 -20.65
CA GLU A 89 33.39 15.35 -21.79
C GLU A 89 33.45 14.34 -22.95
N ARG A 90 34.39 13.39 -22.90
CA ARG A 90 34.54 12.37 -23.93
C ARG A 90 33.46 11.31 -23.73
N LYS A 91 32.57 11.13 -24.70
CA LYS A 91 31.66 9.99 -24.71
C LYS A 91 32.45 8.70 -24.83
N ILE A 92 32.25 7.79 -23.89
CA ILE A 92 32.78 6.44 -23.97
C ILE A 92 31.88 5.66 -24.91
N VAL A 93 32.42 5.25 -26.06
CA VAL A 93 31.72 4.35 -26.99
C VAL A 93 31.97 2.93 -26.52
N LEU A 94 30.99 2.35 -25.83
CA LEU A 94 31.01 0.94 -25.49
C LEU A 94 30.83 0.10 -26.76
N HIS A 95 31.54 -1.02 -26.84
CA HIS A 95 31.37 -2.02 -27.90
C HIS A 95 31.69 -1.53 -29.34
N GLU A 96 32.49 -0.46 -29.49
CA GLU A 96 32.89 0.02 -30.82
C GLU A 96 33.65 -1.06 -31.60
N GLY A 97 33.15 -1.44 -32.78
CA GLY A 97 33.76 -2.50 -33.59
C GLY A 97 33.65 -3.91 -33.01
N VAL A 98 32.77 -4.14 -32.02
CA VAL A 98 32.46 -5.48 -31.54
C VAL A 98 31.57 -6.23 -32.54
N THR A 99 31.94 -7.47 -32.83
CA THR A 99 31.09 -8.42 -33.52
C THR A 99 30.54 -9.39 -32.48
N TRP A 100 29.24 -9.30 -32.21
CA TRP A 100 28.56 -10.19 -31.29
C TRP A 100 28.41 -11.60 -31.89
N PRO A 101 28.39 -12.67 -31.07
CA PRO A 101 28.12 -14.01 -31.57
C PRO A 101 26.70 -14.11 -32.15
N ASP A 102 26.49 -15.02 -33.09
CA ASP A 102 25.24 -15.13 -33.87
C ASP A 102 23.98 -15.34 -33.01
N ASP A 103 24.14 -15.94 -31.83
CA ASP A 103 23.07 -16.23 -30.88
C ASP A 103 22.95 -15.20 -29.75
N CYS A 104 23.79 -14.15 -29.77
CA CYS A 104 23.61 -12.97 -28.91
C CYS A 104 22.28 -12.30 -29.26
N GLN A 105 21.47 -12.09 -28.24
CA GLN A 105 20.22 -11.38 -28.37
C GLN A 105 20.47 -9.87 -28.27
N GLN A 106 21.02 -9.29 -29.33
CA GLN A 106 21.46 -7.88 -29.39
C GLN A 106 20.34 -6.90 -29.01
N GLU A 107 19.09 -7.21 -29.36
CA GLU A 107 17.91 -6.42 -28.98
C GLU A 107 17.86 -6.15 -27.46
N TRP A 108 18.14 -7.15 -26.61
CA TRP A 108 18.14 -6.98 -25.15
C TRP A 108 19.35 -6.22 -24.63
N LEU A 109 20.47 -6.28 -25.36
CA LEU A 109 21.69 -5.54 -25.03
C LEU A 109 21.49 -4.05 -25.30
N ASP A 110 21.03 -3.73 -26.51
CA ASP A 110 20.71 -2.37 -26.94
C ASP A 110 19.61 -1.78 -26.06
N ARG A 111 18.55 -2.55 -25.80
CA ARG A 111 17.44 -2.09 -24.98
C ARG A 111 17.86 -1.76 -23.54
N TYR A 112 18.69 -2.59 -22.92
CA TYR A 112 19.22 -2.29 -21.60
C TYR A 112 20.09 -1.03 -21.62
N HIS A 113 20.96 -0.89 -22.62
CA HIS A 113 21.81 0.29 -22.77
C HIS A 113 20.99 1.58 -22.89
N GLU A 114 19.95 1.59 -23.74
CA GLU A 114 19.01 2.72 -23.87
C GLU A 114 18.36 3.08 -22.53
N LEU A 115 17.86 2.08 -21.79
CA LEU A 115 17.21 2.29 -20.50
C LEU A 115 18.18 2.87 -19.47
N ALA A 116 19.40 2.33 -19.39
CA ALA A 116 20.44 2.77 -18.46
C ALA A 116 20.88 4.22 -18.72
N GLU A 117 21.15 4.58 -19.98
CA GLU A 117 21.51 5.95 -20.33
C GLU A 117 20.35 6.92 -20.08
N ALA A 118 19.11 6.53 -20.43
CA ALA A 118 17.96 7.39 -20.18
C ALA A 118 17.68 7.59 -18.68
N ALA A 119 17.91 6.56 -17.84
CA ALA A 119 17.79 6.69 -16.40
C ALA A 119 18.87 7.61 -15.82
N LYS A 120 20.12 7.45 -16.27
CA LYS A 120 21.20 8.37 -15.92
C LYS A 120 20.84 9.80 -16.29
N GLU A 121 20.42 10.05 -17.53
CA GLU A 121 20.03 11.38 -18.00
C GLU A 121 18.92 11.99 -17.13
N ARG A 122 17.90 11.21 -16.76
CA ARG A 122 16.84 11.67 -15.84
C ARG A 122 17.34 11.99 -14.43
N VAL A 123 18.37 11.29 -13.95
CA VAL A 123 18.88 11.42 -12.58
C VAL A 123 19.95 12.52 -12.45
N VAL A 124 20.92 12.58 -13.37
CA VAL A 124 22.07 13.52 -13.30
C VAL A 124 22.02 14.62 -14.37
N GLY A 125 21.20 14.47 -15.41
CA GLY A 125 21.20 15.36 -16.57
C GLY A 125 22.57 15.43 -17.24
N ASP A 126 22.97 16.65 -17.61
CA ASP A 126 24.28 16.93 -18.22
C ASP A 126 25.40 17.13 -17.17
N SER A 127 25.11 16.92 -15.88
CA SER A 127 26.08 17.14 -14.82
C SER A 127 27.22 16.13 -14.89
N LYS A 128 28.46 16.61 -14.73
CA LYS A 128 29.63 15.74 -14.58
C LYS A 128 29.47 14.89 -13.32
N CYS A 129 29.63 13.58 -13.44
CA CYS A 129 29.55 12.64 -12.33
C CYS A 129 30.57 11.51 -12.48
N TYR A 130 30.93 10.89 -11.37
CA TYR A 130 31.53 9.56 -11.37
C TYR A 130 30.41 8.52 -11.56
N ARG A 131 30.60 7.54 -12.45
CA ARG A 131 29.63 6.43 -12.58
C ARG A 131 30.29 5.11 -12.24
N LEU A 132 29.74 4.38 -11.28
CA LEU A 132 30.14 2.99 -11.03
C LEU A 132 29.40 2.09 -12.03
N THR A 133 30.09 1.67 -13.10
CA THR A 133 29.48 0.85 -14.17
C THR A 133 29.52 -0.63 -13.86
N PHE A 134 30.45 -1.07 -13.02
CA PHE A 134 30.54 -2.46 -12.62
C PHE A 134 31.25 -2.59 -11.27
N VAL A 135 30.75 -3.47 -10.40
CA VAL A 135 31.51 -3.99 -9.26
C VAL A 135 31.17 -5.46 -9.07
N GLY A 136 32.21 -6.29 -8.93
CA GLY A 136 32.07 -7.73 -8.76
C GLY A 136 33.07 -8.25 -7.75
N THR A 137 32.64 -9.20 -6.93
CA THR A 137 33.51 -9.98 -6.04
C THR A 137 33.21 -11.44 -6.30
N LEU A 138 34.26 -12.27 -6.41
CA LEU A 138 34.10 -13.72 -6.59
C LEU A 138 33.19 -14.28 -5.50
N PRO A 139 32.26 -15.19 -5.83
CA PRO A 139 31.31 -15.74 -4.86
C PRO A 139 31.96 -16.24 -3.55
N LYS A 140 33.06 -16.97 -3.65
CA LYS A 140 33.83 -17.49 -2.48
C LYS A 140 34.46 -16.40 -1.59
N HIS A 141 34.56 -15.16 -2.07
CA HIS A 141 35.14 -14.01 -1.37
C HIS A 141 34.12 -12.90 -1.05
N GLN A 142 32.83 -13.10 -1.32
CA GLN A 142 31.79 -12.14 -0.94
C GLN A 142 31.71 -11.97 0.58
N GLY A 143 31.21 -10.82 1.04
CA GLY A 143 31.09 -10.49 2.47
C GLY A 143 32.40 -10.14 3.17
N ARG A 144 33.54 -10.13 2.46
CA ARG A 144 34.88 -9.84 3.01
C ARG A 144 35.30 -8.37 2.94
N GLY A 145 34.45 -7.49 2.43
CA GLY A 145 34.70 -6.04 2.34
C GLY A 145 35.38 -5.55 1.06
N ALA A 146 35.76 -6.43 0.12
CA ALA A 146 36.42 -6.07 -1.13
C ALA A 146 35.58 -5.12 -2.01
N GLY A 147 34.30 -5.43 -2.24
CA GLY A 147 33.37 -4.54 -2.95
C GLY A 147 33.19 -3.17 -2.27
N THR A 148 33.23 -3.13 -0.94
CA THR A 148 33.18 -1.87 -0.18
C THR A 148 34.43 -1.03 -0.41
N MET A 149 35.62 -1.63 -0.44
CA MET A 149 36.87 -0.90 -0.74
C MET A 149 36.84 -0.29 -2.15
N LEU A 150 36.38 -1.06 -3.13
CA LEU A 150 36.23 -0.61 -4.52
C LEU A 150 35.22 0.55 -4.64
N SER A 151 34.10 0.44 -3.93
CA SER A 151 33.06 1.48 -3.89
C SER A 151 33.57 2.76 -3.21
N LYS A 152 34.30 2.61 -2.10
CA LYS A 152 34.87 3.73 -1.33
C LYS A 152 35.88 4.56 -2.11
N TRP A 153 36.69 3.94 -2.97
CA TRP A 153 37.64 4.68 -3.81
C TRP A 153 36.94 5.76 -4.64
N GLY A 154 35.87 5.40 -5.35
CA GLY A 154 35.16 6.36 -6.20
C GLY A 154 34.42 7.40 -5.38
N LEU A 155 33.86 7.01 -4.23
CA LEU A 155 33.24 7.92 -3.28
C LEU A 155 34.22 8.96 -2.72
N GLU A 156 35.43 8.55 -2.35
CA GLU A 156 36.47 9.45 -1.83
C GLU A 156 36.94 10.44 -2.90
N LYS A 157 37.14 9.97 -4.14
CA LYS A 157 37.49 10.82 -5.29
C LYS A 157 36.39 11.84 -5.60
N ALA A 158 35.17 11.36 -5.77
CA ALA A 158 34.02 12.20 -6.03
C ALA A 158 33.79 13.25 -4.93
N LYS A 159 34.03 12.89 -3.65
CA LYS A 159 33.96 13.84 -2.52
C LYS A 159 35.06 14.90 -2.58
N GLN A 160 36.29 14.52 -2.91
CA GLN A 160 37.40 15.47 -3.10
C GLN A 160 37.08 16.47 -4.21
N ASP A 161 36.51 15.99 -5.30
CA ASP A 161 36.16 16.81 -6.47
C ASP A 161 34.84 17.55 -6.33
N LYS A 162 34.07 17.25 -5.27
CA LYS A 162 32.69 17.73 -5.05
C LYS A 162 31.75 17.41 -6.21
N LEU A 163 31.93 16.25 -6.86
CA LEU A 163 31.11 15.79 -7.98
C LEU A 163 30.21 14.63 -7.56
N PRO A 164 28.98 14.53 -8.07
CA PRO A 164 28.08 13.42 -7.72
C PRO A 164 28.60 12.05 -8.17
N VAL A 165 28.08 11.00 -7.53
CA VAL A 165 28.27 9.60 -7.93
C VAL A 165 26.95 8.99 -8.35
N TYR A 166 26.91 8.40 -9.53
CA TYR A 166 25.74 7.71 -10.07
C TYR A 166 26.03 6.21 -10.28
N LEU A 167 25.02 5.37 -10.12
CA LEU A 167 25.09 3.94 -10.45
C LEU A 167 23.70 3.37 -10.72
N GLU A 168 23.66 2.32 -11.53
CA GLU A 168 22.54 1.40 -11.62
C GLU A 168 22.74 0.24 -10.64
N SER A 169 21.71 -0.08 -9.86
CA SER A 169 21.77 -1.17 -8.89
C SER A 169 20.58 -2.10 -9.05
N THR A 170 20.86 -3.41 -9.08
CA THR A 170 19.82 -4.41 -8.87
C THR A 170 19.12 -4.18 -7.54
N THR A 171 17.82 -4.48 -7.48
CA THR A 171 17.02 -4.26 -6.26
C THR A 171 17.65 -4.91 -5.01
N PRO A 172 18.21 -6.15 -5.04
CA PRO A 172 18.89 -6.73 -3.89
C PRO A 172 20.18 -6.00 -3.48
N ALA A 173 20.95 -5.49 -4.44
CA ALA A 173 22.21 -4.80 -4.16
C ALA A 173 21.99 -3.35 -3.66
N SER A 174 20.86 -2.74 -4.00
CA SER A 174 20.54 -1.34 -3.64
C SER A 174 20.64 -1.06 -2.13
N ALA A 175 20.34 -2.06 -1.28
CA ALA A 175 20.47 -1.96 0.18
C ALA A 175 21.91 -1.70 0.65
N LEU A 176 22.92 -2.18 -0.08
CA LEU A 176 24.32 -1.85 0.20
C LEU A 176 24.60 -0.38 -0.10
N TYR A 177 24.21 0.10 -1.28
CA TYR A 177 24.49 1.47 -1.69
C TYR A 177 23.72 2.50 -0.86
N ARG A 178 22.51 2.19 -0.42
CA ARG A 178 21.77 3.01 0.55
C ARG A 178 22.57 3.23 1.85
N ARG A 179 23.25 2.20 2.36
CA ARG A 179 24.15 2.33 3.53
C ARG A 179 25.41 3.16 3.26
N LEU A 180 25.77 3.34 1.99
CA LEU A 180 26.83 4.25 1.56
C LEU A 180 26.30 5.67 1.27
N GLY A 181 25.02 5.93 1.57
CA GLY A 181 24.33 7.21 1.39
C GLY A 181 24.01 7.53 -0.07
N PHE A 182 23.67 6.51 -0.86
CA PHE A 182 23.01 6.70 -2.16
C PHE A 182 21.49 6.72 -1.98
N VAL A 183 20.83 7.50 -2.82
CA VAL A 183 19.38 7.61 -2.90
C VAL A 183 18.92 7.10 -4.27
N ALA A 184 17.94 6.20 -4.31
CA ALA A 184 17.30 5.80 -5.57
C ALA A 184 16.39 6.94 -6.06
N LEU A 185 16.55 7.34 -7.32
CA LEU A 185 15.85 8.49 -7.91
C LEU A 185 15.11 8.14 -9.20
N ASP A 186 15.34 6.95 -9.76
CA ASP A 186 14.66 6.44 -10.94
C ASP A 186 14.67 4.90 -10.95
N GLY A 187 13.82 4.30 -11.79
CA GLY A 187 13.73 2.86 -11.96
C GLY A 187 13.80 2.40 -13.41
N LEU A 188 14.36 1.21 -13.60
CA LEU A 188 14.54 0.55 -14.87
C LEU A 188 13.89 -0.82 -14.81
N SER A 189 13.09 -1.16 -15.82
CA SER A 189 12.47 -2.48 -15.92
C SER A 189 12.46 -2.97 -17.37
N MET A 190 12.67 -4.28 -17.55
CA MET A 190 12.62 -4.94 -18.85
C MET A 190 11.98 -6.33 -18.72
N VAL A 191 11.11 -6.68 -19.66
CA VAL A 191 10.54 -8.02 -19.76
C VAL A 191 11.54 -8.90 -20.52
N LEU A 192 12.09 -9.89 -19.83
CA LEU A 192 13.00 -10.89 -20.39
C LEU A 192 12.24 -12.04 -21.07
N PRO A 193 12.88 -12.77 -21.99
CA PRO A 193 12.31 -13.98 -22.57
C PRO A 193 12.02 -15.05 -21.51
N GLY A 194 10.94 -15.80 -21.73
CA GLY A 194 10.49 -16.88 -20.85
C GLY A 194 9.41 -16.47 -19.86
N ARG A 195 9.13 -17.36 -18.90
CA ARG A 195 8.20 -17.13 -17.81
C ARG A 195 8.91 -17.32 -16.47
N ASP A 196 8.44 -16.62 -15.45
CA ASP A 196 8.90 -16.82 -14.08
C ASP A 196 8.39 -18.15 -13.50
N SER A 197 8.74 -18.44 -12.23
CA SER A 197 8.32 -19.65 -11.53
C SER A 197 6.80 -19.79 -11.37
N ASN A 198 6.07 -18.69 -11.51
CA ASN A 198 4.62 -18.61 -11.37
C ASN A 198 3.91 -18.57 -12.73
N GLY A 199 4.64 -18.72 -13.83
CA GLY A 199 4.12 -18.64 -15.18
C GLY A 199 3.83 -17.21 -15.66
N GLY A 200 4.24 -16.17 -14.93
CA GLY A 200 4.16 -14.76 -15.31
C GLY A 200 5.32 -14.34 -16.23
N PRO A 201 5.29 -13.11 -16.78
CA PRO A 201 6.44 -12.56 -17.52
C PRO A 201 7.67 -12.45 -16.60
N LYS A 202 8.84 -12.84 -17.10
CA LYS A 202 10.10 -12.69 -16.37
C LYS A 202 10.55 -11.23 -16.45
N ILE A 203 10.60 -10.52 -15.32
CA ILE A 203 10.95 -9.08 -15.30
C ILE A 203 12.36 -8.91 -14.70
N TYR A 204 13.20 -8.12 -15.35
CA TYR A 204 14.48 -7.62 -14.85
C TYR A 204 14.33 -6.19 -14.37
N GLU A 205 14.89 -5.85 -13.21
CA GLU A 205 14.71 -4.54 -12.59
C GLU A 205 15.96 -4.02 -11.90
N GLU A 206 16.16 -2.72 -12.04
CA GLU A 206 17.21 -1.95 -11.37
C GLU A 206 16.71 -0.57 -10.97
N VAL A 207 17.45 0.08 -10.09
CA VAL A 207 17.23 1.47 -9.68
C VAL A 207 18.45 2.32 -10.02
N GLY A 208 18.20 3.50 -10.58
CA GLY A 208 19.20 4.55 -10.77
C GLY A 208 19.41 5.28 -9.45
N MET A 209 20.62 5.23 -8.92
CA MET A 209 20.96 5.78 -7.61
C MET A 209 21.98 6.91 -7.72
N LEU A 210 21.77 7.96 -6.92
CA LEU A 210 22.64 9.13 -6.87
C LEU A 210 23.16 9.34 -5.47
N LYS A 211 24.43 9.72 -5.37
CA LYS A 211 25.02 10.32 -4.18
C LYS A 211 25.54 11.72 -4.53
N THR A 212 25.19 12.69 -3.71
CA THR A 212 25.71 14.07 -3.79
C THR A 212 26.39 14.44 -2.46
N TRP A 213 27.04 15.60 -2.43
CA TRP A 213 27.75 16.11 -1.24
C TRP A 213 27.12 17.37 -0.64
N GLU A 214 26.08 17.91 -1.28
CA GLU A 214 25.43 19.16 -0.89
C GLU A 214 24.08 18.96 -0.16
N ALA A 215 23.69 17.73 0.18
CA ALA A 215 22.52 17.51 1.03
C ALA A 215 22.91 17.48 2.51
N SER A 216 22.18 18.29 3.31
CA SER A 216 22.08 18.27 4.76
C SER A 216 21.63 16.91 5.30
N ASP A 217 21.57 16.73 6.63
CA ASP A 217 21.19 15.53 7.40
C ASP A 217 19.85 14.81 6.99
N MET A 218 19.22 15.18 5.88
CA MET A 218 18.03 14.58 5.26
C MET A 218 18.33 13.29 4.48
N ASP A 219 19.34 12.50 4.89
CA ASP A 219 19.69 11.22 4.25
C ASP A 219 18.58 10.17 4.38
N ARG A 220 17.59 10.42 5.25
CA ARG A 220 16.35 9.64 5.36
C ARG A 220 15.18 10.56 5.72
N TRP A 221 14.16 10.59 4.87
CA TRP A 221 12.89 11.20 5.24
C TRP A 221 12.21 10.32 6.30
N ASP A 222 11.88 10.89 7.46
CA ASP A 222 11.26 10.20 8.59
C ASP A 222 10.01 10.91 9.14
N SER A 223 9.51 11.91 8.42
CA SER A 223 8.30 12.68 8.76
C SER A 223 7.02 11.84 8.62
N SER A 224 5.89 12.48 8.97
CA SER A 224 4.55 11.90 8.93
C SER A 224 4.06 11.67 7.50
N LEU A 225 3.38 10.54 7.29
CA LEU A 225 2.68 10.24 6.03
C LEU A 225 1.26 10.83 5.96
N ASN A 226 0.83 11.60 6.96
CA ASN A 226 -0.40 12.40 6.85
C ASN A 226 -0.31 13.28 5.61
N ILE A 227 -1.37 13.33 4.79
CA ILE A 227 -1.26 13.89 3.43
C ILE A 227 -0.89 15.38 3.50
N GLU A 228 -1.46 16.13 4.43
CA GLU A 228 -1.12 17.55 4.59
C GLU A 228 0.35 17.79 4.95
N SER A 229 0.87 17.07 5.95
CA SER A 229 2.28 17.16 6.34
C SER A 229 3.21 16.76 5.19
N LEU A 230 2.84 15.72 4.45
CA LEU A 230 3.62 15.23 3.32
C LEU A 230 3.67 16.25 2.17
N LEU A 231 2.56 16.91 1.87
CA LEU A 231 2.51 17.95 0.85
C LEU A 231 3.33 19.19 1.26
N LEU A 232 3.32 19.57 2.55
CA LEU A 232 4.18 20.63 3.08
C LEU A 232 5.67 20.28 2.97
N ASP A 233 6.05 19.02 3.23
CA ASP A 233 7.42 18.55 3.02
C ASP A 233 7.83 18.70 1.55
N TYR A 234 6.92 18.41 0.61
CA TYR A 234 7.18 18.60 -0.82
C TYR A 234 7.32 20.07 -1.22
N GLU A 235 6.55 20.96 -0.61
CA GLU A 235 6.71 22.41 -0.79
C GLU A 235 8.04 22.91 -0.22
N ALA A 236 8.51 22.32 0.88
CA ALA A 236 9.83 22.59 1.47
C ALA A 236 11.01 22.01 0.67
N GLY A 237 10.74 21.27 -0.41
CA GLY A 237 11.76 20.75 -1.33
C GLY A 237 12.07 19.26 -1.19
N ILE A 238 11.35 18.52 -0.34
CA ILE A 238 11.44 17.06 -0.30
C ILE A 238 10.92 16.48 -1.61
N LYS A 239 11.64 15.50 -2.14
CA LYS A 239 11.26 14.82 -3.38
C LYS A 239 10.40 13.59 -3.06
N PRO A 240 9.34 13.28 -3.84
CA PRO A 240 8.58 12.04 -3.67
C PRO A 240 9.45 10.78 -3.66
N GLN A 241 10.57 10.76 -4.38
CA GLN A 241 11.53 9.65 -4.37
C GLN A 241 12.11 9.38 -2.99
N HIS A 242 12.38 10.41 -2.17
CA HIS A 242 12.87 10.22 -0.79
C HIS A 242 11.80 9.54 0.08
N VAL A 243 10.55 9.91 -0.11
CA VAL A 243 9.40 9.34 0.61
C VAL A 243 9.16 7.90 0.18
N VAL A 244 9.17 7.63 -1.14
CA VAL A 244 9.07 6.27 -1.68
C VAL A 244 10.20 5.40 -1.11
N GLN A 245 11.43 5.92 -1.07
CA GLN A 245 12.55 5.19 -0.51
C GLN A 245 12.33 4.82 0.96
N ALA A 246 11.91 5.78 1.78
CA ALA A 246 11.60 5.57 3.19
C ALA A 246 10.44 4.58 3.39
N VAL A 247 9.39 4.66 2.56
CA VAL A 247 8.27 3.71 2.56
C VAL A 247 8.76 2.29 2.28
N TYR A 248 9.60 2.08 1.27
CA TYR A 248 10.12 0.74 0.97
C TYR A 248 11.09 0.23 2.03
N ASP A 249 11.85 1.11 2.68
CA ASP A 249 12.65 0.75 3.86
C ASP A 249 11.78 0.25 5.02
N ARG A 250 10.67 0.96 5.30
CA ARG A 250 9.69 0.53 6.32
C ARG A 250 9.05 -0.80 5.94
N ILE A 251 8.66 -0.98 4.67
CA ILE A 251 8.10 -2.24 4.17
C ILE A 251 9.09 -3.40 4.33
N ASP A 252 10.35 -3.21 3.94
CA ASP A 252 11.39 -4.23 4.07
C ASP A 252 11.63 -4.64 5.52
N ALA A 253 11.67 -3.68 6.45
CA ALA A 253 11.77 -3.96 7.88
C ALA A 253 10.54 -4.72 8.41
N TYR A 254 9.33 -4.30 7.99
CA TYR A 254 8.06 -4.85 8.47
C TYR A 254 7.75 -6.26 7.97
N LYS A 255 8.40 -6.72 6.88
CA LYS A 255 8.29 -8.11 6.40
C LYS A 255 8.60 -9.15 7.49
N SER A 256 9.49 -8.82 8.42
CA SER A 256 9.84 -9.69 9.55
C SER A 256 8.76 -9.75 10.64
N VAL A 257 7.86 -8.76 10.67
CA VAL A 257 6.75 -8.67 11.64
C VAL A 257 5.52 -9.39 11.09
N GLN A 258 5.05 -8.99 9.91
CA GLN A 258 3.90 -9.61 9.22
C GLN A 258 4.19 -9.76 7.72
N PRO A 259 4.70 -10.91 7.25
CA PRO A 259 5.09 -11.10 5.84
C PRO A 259 3.91 -11.10 4.86
N SER A 260 2.70 -11.36 5.34
CA SER A 260 1.49 -11.54 4.53
C SER A 260 0.66 -10.25 4.33
N VAL A 261 1.23 -9.06 4.60
CA VAL A 261 0.49 -7.78 4.47
C VAL A 261 0.12 -7.48 3.01
N TRP A 262 1.02 -7.79 2.08
CA TRP A 262 0.87 -7.52 0.66
C TRP A 262 0.58 -8.82 -0.10
N ILE A 263 -0.49 -8.84 -0.90
CA ILE A 263 -0.71 -9.89 -1.91
C ILE A 263 0.11 -9.58 -3.16
N HIS A 264 0.19 -8.29 -3.51
CA HIS A 264 1.05 -7.77 -4.57
C HIS A 264 1.72 -6.51 -4.08
N LEU A 265 3.05 -6.45 -4.14
CA LEU A 265 3.83 -5.24 -3.87
C LEU A 265 4.43 -4.77 -5.19
N GLN A 266 4.29 -3.49 -5.52
CA GLN A 266 4.96 -2.93 -6.68
C GLN A 266 6.47 -3.00 -6.51
N PRO A 267 7.23 -3.26 -7.58
CA PRO A 267 8.67 -3.08 -7.52
C PRO A 267 9.07 -1.63 -7.21
N LEU A 268 10.16 -1.46 -6.47
CA LEU A 268 10.70 -0.13 -6.15
C LEU A 268 11.03 0.68 -7.42
N SER A 269 11.57 0.03 -8.45
CA SER A 269 11.83 0.58 -9.78
C SER A 269 10.59 1.24 -10.38
N GLU A 270 9.47 0.52 -10.40
CA GLU A 270 8.21 1.00 -10.97
C GLU A 270 7.69 2.26 -10.25
N ILE A 271 7.80 2.29 -8.92
CA ILE A 271 7.35 3.45 -8.13
C ILE A 271 8.31 4.63 -8.24
N MET A 272 9.62 4.38 -8.31
CA MET A 272 10.60 5.44 -8.56
C MET A 272 10.39 6.10 -9.92
N ARG A 273 10.09 5.30 -10.95
CA ARG A 273 9.71 5.81 -12.28
C ARG A 273 8.42 6.63 -12.21
N ALA A 274 7.40 6.13 -11.52
CA ALA A 274 6.14 6.86 -11.34
C ALA A 274 6.34 8.19 -10.58
N ALA A 275 7.18 8.20 -9.53
CA ALA A 275 7.53 9.39 -8.78
C ALA A 275 8.29 10.41 -9.62
N ASN A 276 9.19 9.97 -10.51
CA ASN A 276 9.88 10.85 -11.47
C ASN A 276 8.89 11.47 -12.47
N GLU A 277 7.98 10.65 -13.01
CA GLU A 277 6.97 11.07 -14.00
C GLU A 277 5.99 12.14 -13.46
N LEU A 278 5.83 12.25 -12.14
CA LEU A 278 5.04 13.32 -11.51
C LEU A 278 5.53 14.72 -11.90
N TYR A 279 6.84 14.92 -12.01
CA TYR A 279 7.43 16.20 -12.40
C TYR A 279 7.19 16.52 -13.87
N ARG A 280 7.09 15.49 -14.71
CA ARG A 280 6.78 15.67 -16.15
C ARG A 280 5.29 15.95 -16.38
N ARG A 281 4.41 15.28 -15.63
CA ARG A 281 2.95 15.51 -15.69
C ARG A 281 2.55 16.87 -15.11
N TRP A 282 3.20 17.29 -14.01
CA TRP A 282 2.90 18.54 -13.31
C TRP A 282 4.18 19.34 -13.02
N PRO A 283 4.78 19.96 -14.06
CA PRO A 283 6.00 20.77 -13.91
C PRO A 283 5.73 22.07 -13.15
N ASP A 284 4.50 22.59 -13.25
CA ASP A 284 4.03 23.80 -12.58
C ASP A 284 3.56 23.46 -11.16
N THR A 285 4.24 24.01 -10.15
CA THR A 285 3.96 23.75 -8.72
C THR A 285 2.54 24.12 -8.34
N ASP A 286 2.01 25.21 -8.90
CA ASP A 286 0.69 25.75 -8.57
C ASP A 286 -0.46 24.91 -9.15
N LYS A 287 -0.14 23.94 -10.02
CA LYS A 287 -1.09 23.03 -10.67
C LYS A 287 -0.94 21.58 -10.21
N ARG A 288 -0.14 21.32 -9.17
CA ARG A 288 -0.01 19.97 -8.62
C ARG A 288 -1.34 19.51 -8.04
N PRO A 289 -1.76 18.27 -8.34
CA PRO A 289 -3.04 17.74 -7.89
C PRO A 289 -3.03 17.40 -6.39
N PRO A 290 -4.22 17.15 -5.78
CA PRO A 290 -4.35 16.99 -4.33
C PRO A 290 -3.62 15.80 -3.71
N LEU A 291 -3.19 14.81 -4.48
CA LEU A 291 -2.46 13.62 -4.02
C LEU A 291 -1.07 13.53 -4.66
N TRP A 292 -0.50 14.63 -5.15
CA TRP A 292 0.81 14.63 -5.81
C TRP A 292 1.90 14.01 -4.92
N GLY A 293 2.46 12.87 -5.33
CA GLY A 293 3.50 12.15 -4.59
C GLY A 293 2.99 11.28 -3.44
N VAL A 294 1.69 11.26 -3.15
CA VAL A 294 1.14 10.59 -1.96
C VAL A 294 1.09 9.07 -2.17
N PRO A 295 1.80 8.26 -1.36
CA PRO A 295 1.79 6.81 -1.47
C PRO A 295 0.48 6.22 -0.94
N PHE A 296 -0.15 5.31 -1.69
CA PHE A 296 -1.39 4.65 -1.30
C PHE A 296 -1.43 3.18 -1.65
N SER A 297 -2.21 2.40 -0.90
CA SER A 297 -2.48 1.00 -1.19
C SER A 297 -3.93 0.78 -1.61
N VAL A 298 -4.21 -0.36 -2.24
CA VAL A 298 -5.59 -0.77 -2.53
C VAL A 298 -5.83 -2.18 -2.02
N LYS A 299 -7.03 -2.45 -1.52
CA LYS A 299 -7.49 -3.80 -1.22
C LYS A 299 -7.46 -4.67 -2.48
N ASP A 300 -7.12 -5.95 -2.32
CA ASP A 300 -6.97 -6.87 -3.46
C ASP A 300 -8.28 -7.19 -4.22
N SER A 301 -9.42 -6.68 -3.77
CA SER A 301 -10.70 -6.72 -4.48
C SER A 301 -10.87 -5.60 -5.51
N ILE A 302 -9.96 -4.64 -5.61
CA ILE A 302 -10.07 -3.46 -6.49
C ILE A 302 -9.20 -3.65 -7.74
N ASN A 303 -9.77 -3.59 -8.94
CA ASN A 303 -9.04 -3.84 -10.18
C ASN A 303 -7.94 -2.80 -10.44
N VAL A 304 -6.75 -3.28 -10.80
CA VAL A 304 -5.65 -2.49 -11.37
C VAL A 304 -5.20 -3.19 -12.65
N ALA A 305 -5.25 -2.49 -13.79
CA ALA A 305 -4.97 -3.10 -15.09
C ALA A 305 -3.59 -3.77 -15.10
N GLY A 306 -3.53 -5.01 -15.59
CA GLY A 306 -2.29 -5.79 -15.68
C GLY A 306 -1.84 -6.44 -14.37
N ILE A 307 -2.50 -6.19 -13.23
CA ILE A 307 -2.17 -6.81 -11.93
C ILE A 307 -3.30 -7.73 -11.49
N PRO A 308 -3.03 -9.00 -11.13
CA PRO A 308 -4.06 -9.92 -10.68
C PRO A 308 -4.93 -9.35 -9.55
N THR A 309 -6.23 -9.54 -9.67
CA THR A 309 -7.22 -9.29 -8.61
C THR A 309 -7.67 -10.65 -8.11
N THR A 310 -7.25 -11.04 -6.91
CA THR A 310 -7.54 -12.38 -6.36
C THR A 310 -8.72 -12.34 -5.42
N THR A 311 -9.02 -11.18 -4.83
CA THR A 311 -10.04 -11.03 -3.78
C THR A 311 -9.80 -12.00 -2.61
N GLY A 312 -8.53 -12.27 -2.29
CA GLY A 312 -8.14 -13.27 -1.29
C GLY A 312 -8.42 -14.73 -1.69
N CYS A 313 -8.64 -15.00 -2.97
CA CYS A 313 -8.94 -16.33 -3.52
C CYS A 313 -8.14 -16.59 -4.82
N PRO A 314 -6.95 -17.22 -4.72
CA PRO A 314 -6.13 -17.53 -5.90
C PRO A 314 -6.87 -18.29 -7.01
N ALA A 315 -7.81 -19.17 -6.65
CA ALA A 315 -8.58 -19.98 -7.59
C ALA A 315 -9.62 -19.19 -8.40
N LEU A 316 -9.94 -17.95 -7.99
CA LEU A 316 -10.81 -17.01 -8.70
C LEU A 316 -10.04 -15.81 -9.26
N ALA A 317 -8.70 -15.83 -9.18
CA ALA A 317 -7.90 -14.72 -9.63
C ALA A 317 -8.04 -14.50 -11.14
N PHE A 318 -8.13 -13.24 -11.52
CA PHE A 318 -8.09 -12.80 -12.91
C PHE A 318 -7.26 -11.52 -13.02
N THR A 319 -6.71 -11.26 -14.21
CA THR A 319 -5.98 -10.02 -14.48
C THR A 319 -6.87 -9.07 -15.28
N PRO A 320 -7.35 -7.97 -14.69
CA PRO A 320 -8.20 -7.01 -15.38
C PRO A 320 -7.41 -6.26 -16.46
N THR A 321 -8.10 -5.89 -17.55
CA THR A 321 -7.54 -5.05 -18.62
C THR A 321 -7.80 -3.56 -18.40
N THR A 322 -8.63 -3.21 -17.42
CA THR A 322 -8.99 -1.82 -17.08
C THR A 322 -8.94 -1.63 -15.57
N CYS A 323 -8.44 -0.48 -15.11
CA CYS A 323 -8.45 -0.11 -13.72
C CYS A 323 -9.88 0.21 -13.21
N ALA A 324 -10.12 0.03 -11.91
CA ALA A 324 -11.29 0.60 -11.26
C ALA A 324 -11.24 2.14 -11.33
N PRO A 325 -12.37 2.85 -11.57
CA PRO A 325 -12.38 4.31 -11.63
C PRO A 325 -11.82 4.97 -10.36
N VAL A 326 -12.11 4.41 -9.18
CA VAL A 326 -11.59 4.93 -7.91
C VAL A 326 -10.06 4.87 -7.82
N TYR A 327 -9.44 3.81 -8.36
CA TYR A 327 -7.98 3.74 -8.48
C TYR A 327 -7.47 4.80 -9.46
N GLN A 328 -8.13 4.92 -10.62
CA GLN A 328 -7.72 5.87 -11.65
C GLN A 328 -7.81 7.32 -11.16
N HIS A 329 -8.84 7.67 -10.39
CA HIS A 329 -8.96 9.00 -9.78
C HIS A 329 -7.76 9.33 -8.87
N CYS A 330 -7.26 8.37 -8.09
CA CYS A 330 -6.06 8.58 -7.26
C CYS A 330 -4.80 8.78 -8.11
N ILE A 331 -4.61 8.00 -9.20
CA ILE A 331 -3.47 8.16 -10.12
C ILE A 331 -3.55 9.48 -10.89
N ASP A 332 -4.76 9.89 -11.29
CA ASP A 332 -5.02 11.16 -11.95
C ASP A 332 -4.78 12.33 -11.00
N ALA A 333 -5.03 12.14 -9.70
CA ALA A 333 -4.70 13.08 -8.64
C ALA A 333 -3.23 13.03 -8.17
N GLY A 334 -2.36 12.27 -8.84
CA GLY A 334 -0.92 12.24 -8.59
C GLY A 334 -0.44 11.26 -7.51
N GLY A 335 -1.33 10.39 -7.02
CA GLY A 335 -0.99 9.37 -6.04
C GLY A 335 -0.05 8.30 -6.59
N LEU A 336 0.78 7.74 -5.70
CA LEU A 336 1.73 6.67 -6.00
C LEU A 336 1.21 5.34 -5.45
N PHE A 337 0.85 4.42 -6.35
CA PHE A 337 0.28 3.13 -5.97
C PHE A 337 1.35 2.15 -5.49
N ILE A 338 1.35 1.78 -4.20
CA ILE A 338 2.37 0.90 -3.61
C ILE A 338 2.06 -0.58 -3.80
N GLY A 339 0.80 -1.00 -3.71
CA GLY A 339 0.46 -2.42 -3.83
C GLY A 339 -0.95 -2.82 -3.44
N LYS A 340 -1.26 -4.10 -3.67
CA LYS A 340 -2.51 -4.75 -3.30
C LYS A 340 -2.37 -5.43 -1.95
N THR A 341 -3.23 -5.05 -1.01
CA THR A 341 -3.16 -5.52 0.37
C THR A 341 -3.95 -6.81 0.59
N ASN A 342 -3.49 -7.63 1.54
CA ASN A 342 -4.22 -8.79 2.01
C ASN A 342 -5.59 -8.41 2.57
N MET A 343 -6.51 -9.37 2.55
CA MET A 343 -7.90 -9.20 2.94
C MET A 343 -8.51 -10.54 3.35
N GLU A 344 -9.66 -10.51 4.03
CA GLU A 344 -10.46 -11.73 4.17
C GLU A 344 -11.05 -12.15 2.83
N GLN A 345 -10.96 -13.45 2.56
CA GLN A 345 -11.35 -14.06 1.30
C GLN A 345 -12.78 -13.66 0.90
N LEU A 346 -12.93 -13.15 -0.33
CA LEU A 346 -14.18 -12.71 -0.93
C LEU A 346 -14.90 -11.63 -0.11
N ALA A 347 -14.13 -10.82 0.63
CA ALA A 347 -14.63 -9.79 1.54
C ALA A 347 -15.71 -10.31 2.53
N THR A 348 -15.64 -11.60 2.88
CA THR A 348 -16.65 -12.28 3.69
C THR A 348 -16.14 -12.49 5.12
N GLY A 349 -16.16 -11.42 5.90
CA GLY A 349 -15.85 -11.43 7.33
C GLY A 349 -15.55 -10.03 7.88
N MET A 350 -15.35 -9.98 9.19
CA MET A 350 -14.94 -8.79 9.94
C MET A 350 -13.77 -9.05 10.90
N THR A 351 -13.12 -10.22 10.83
CA THR A 351 -12.05 -10.56 11.79
C THR A 351 -10.64 -10.34 11.23
N GLY A 352 -10.44 -10.51 9.93
CA GLY A 352 -9.11 -10.51 9.31
C GLY A 352 -8.44 -11.88 9.27
N CYS A 353 -9.10 -12.93 9.79
CA CYS A 353 -8.51 -14.26 9.98
C CYS A 353 -8.80 -15.23 8.84
N ARG A 354 -9.59 -14.84 7.83
CA ARG A 354 -10.04 -15.72 6.74
C ARG A 354 -9.23 -15.52 5.46
N SER A 355 -7.92 -15.46 5.54
CA SER A 355 -7.03 -15.30 4.38
C SER A 355 -6.15 -16.52 4.15
N VAL A 356 -6.12 -17.00 2.91
CA VAL A 356 -5.22 -18.09 2.48
C VAL A 356 -3.76 -17.63 2.35
N TYR A 357 -3.51 -16.32 2.34
CA TYR A 357 -2.17 -15.73 2.31
C TYR A 357 -1.53 -15.62 3.70
N GLY A 358 -2.32 -15.83 4.75
CA GLY A 358 -1.91 -15.71 6.15
C GLY A 358 -2.79 -14.74 6.94
N THR A 359 -3.03 -15.08 8.20
CA THR A 359 -3.77 -14.24 9.16
C THR A 359 -2.87 -13.11 9.66
N LEU A 360 -3.38 -11.89 9.57
CA LEU A 360 -2.75 -10.70 10.15
C LEU A 360 -3.28 -10.43 11.56
N HIS A 361 -2.52 -9.70 12.36
CA HIS A 361 -2.86 -9.27 13.72
C HIS A 361 -2.92 -7.75 13.83
N SER A 362 -3.57 -7.26 14.89
CA SER A 362 -3.59 -5.82 15.20
C SER A 362 -2.17 -5.27 15.36
N THR A 363 -1.96 -4.04 14.92
CA THR A 363 -0.69 -3.32 15.09
C THR A 363 -0.41 -2.99 16.57
N PHE A 364 -1.44 -3.00 17.42
CA PHE A 364 -1.34 -2.81 18.87
C PHE A 364 -1.10 -4.11 19.65
N SER A 365 -1.39 -5.28 19.05
CA SER A 365 -1.20 -6.57 19.72
C SER A 365 -1.16 -7.74 18.75
N LYS A 366 -0.11 -8.56 18.87
CA LYS A 366 0.06 -9.81 18.10
C LYS A 366 -1.00 -10.88 18.40
N ALA A 367 -1.62 -10.83 19.58
CA ALA A 367 -2.65 -11.78 20.00
C ALA A 367 -4.04 -11.41 19.45
N HIS A 368 -4.26 -10.13 19.16
CA HIS A 368 -5.58 -9.62 18.79
C HIS A 368 -5.77 -9.56 17.30
N ILE A 369 -7.03 -9.72 16.88
CA ILE A 369 -7.36 -9.68 15.47
C ILE A 369 -7.12 -8.28 14.88
N VAL A 370 -6.71 -8.22 13.62
CA VAL A 370 -6.56 -6.97 12.87
C VAL A 370 -7.90 -6.35 12.48
N GLY A 371 -8.97 -7.14 12.43
CA GLY A 371 -10.25 -6.73 11.87
C GLY A 371 -10.33 -6.93 10.36
N GLY A 372 -11.54 -7.09 9.84
CA GLY A 372 -11.76 -7.45 8.45
C GLY A 372 -12.94 -6.72 7.82
N SER A 373 -13.13 -6.84 6.51
CA SER A 373 -12.31 -7.66 5.61
C SER A 373 -11.10 -6.93 5.02
N SER A 374 -10.93 -5.62 5.24
CA SER A 374 -9.81 -4.82 4.72
C SER A 374 -8.58 -4.87 5.65
N SER A 375 -8.14 -6.08 6.01
CA SER A 375 -7.11 -6.32 7.04
C SER A 375 -5.75 -5.73 6.68
N GLY A 376 -5.19 -6.08 5.51
CA GLY A 376 -3.90 -5.55 5.08
C GLY A 376 -3.95 -4.03 4.85
N SER A 377 -5.08 -3.49 4.39
CA SER A 377 -5.29 -2.06 4.23
C SER A 377 -5.02 -1.31 5.55
N ALA A 378 -5.57 -1.80 6.66
CA ALA A 378 -5.37 -1.17 7.97
C ALA A 378 -3.93 -1.26 8.46
N VAL A 379 -3.28 -2.42 8.30
CA VAL A 379 -1.85 -2.55 8.67
C VAL A 379 -0.99 -1.57 7.87
N THR A 380 -1.22 -1.43 6.56
CA THR A 380 -0.39 -0.54 5.73
C THR A 380 -0.47 0.92 6.14
N VAL A 381 -1.64 1.39 6.59
CA VAL A 381 -1.82 2.78 7.05
C VAL A 381 -1.31 2.95 8.48
N SER A 382 -1.66 2.03 9.39
CA SER A 382 -1.28 2.12 10.81
C SER A 382 0.23 2.06 11.04
N GLU A 383 0.96 1.30 10.22
CA GLU A 383 2.42 1.16 10.34
C GLU A 383 3.18 2.19 9.47
N GLY A 384 2.49 3.19 8.91
CA GLY A 384 3.12 4.21 8.08
C GLY A 384 3.82 3.65 6.83
N LEU A 385 3.24 2.60 6.24
CA LEU A 385 3.70 2.03 4.97
C LEU A 385 3.04 2.74 3.77
N VAL A 386 1.91 3.40 3.98
CA VAL A 386 1.22 4.28 3.01
C VAL A 386 0.47 5.38 3.76
N SER A 387 0.14 6.48 3.08
CA SER A 387 -0.65 7.58 3.64
C SER A 387 -2.13 7.23 3.81
N PHE A 388 -2.68 6.46 2.88
CA PHE A 388 -4.06 5.99 2.93
C PHE A 388 -4.23 4.68 2.16
N SER A 389 -5.36 4.00 2.39
CA SER A 389 -5.73 2.81 1.65
C SER A 389 -7.16 2.87 1.13
N LEU A 390 -7.35 2.43 -0.12
CA LEU A 390 -8.66 2.17 -0.70
C LEU A 390 -9.10 0.76 -0.32
N GLY A 391 -10.30 0.60 0.23
CA GLY A 391 -10.89 -0.72 0.45
C GLY A 391 -12.40 -0.73 0.23
N SER A 392 -13.07 -1.70 0.85
CA SER A 392 -14.52 -1.88 0.69
C SER A 392 -15.20 -2.11 2.03
N ASP A 393 -16.41 -1.59 2.16
CA ASP A 393 -17.26 -1.74 3.35
C ASP A 393 -18.68 -2.11 2.93
N THR A 394 -19.10 -3.31 3.33
CA THR A 394 -20.48 -3.82 3.21
C THR A 394 -21.16 -3.94 4.57
N ALA A 395 -20.38 -4.30 5.58
CA ALA A 395 -20.83 -4.77 6.89
C ALA A 395 -20.08 -4.09 8.06
N GLY A 396 -19.08 -3.28 7.76
CA GLY A 396 -18.06 -2.81 8.72
C GLY A 396 -16.63 -3.01 8.21
N SER A 397 -16.43 -3.41 6.95
CA SER A 397 -15.12 -3.89 6.46
C SER A 397 -14.02 -2.83 6.35
N ILE A 398 -14.33 -1.55 6.55
CA ILE A 398 -13.34 -0.49 6.77
C ILE A 398 -13.39 0.02 8.21
N ARG A 399 -14.58 0.14 8.79
CA ARG A 399 -14.76 0.66 10.16
C ARG A 399 -14.13 -0.23 11.23
N VAL A 400 -14.36 -1.55 11.17
CA VAL A 400 -13.83 -2.52 12.14
C VAL A 400 -12.29 -2.57 12.14
N PRO A 401 -11.61 -2.77 10.99
CA PRO A 401 -10.15 -2.73 10.98
C PRO A 401 -9.59 -1.34 11.27
N ALA A 402 -10.34 -0.25 11.03
CA ALA A 402 -9.91 1.07 11.47
C ALA A 402 -9.80 1.15 12.99
N LEU A 403 -10.87 0.75 13.70
CA LEU A 403 -10.89 0.71 15.17
C LEU A 403 -9.70 -0.08 15.73
N PHE A 404 -9.52 -1.33 15.32
CA PHE A 404 -8.55 -2.24 15.92
C PHE A 404 -7.08 -1.88 15.63
N ASN A 405 -6.84 -0.88 14.78
CA ASN A 405 -5.51 -0.40 14.44
C ASN A 405 -5.37 1.11 14.63
N GLY A 406 -6.26 1.74 15.40
CA GLY A 406 -6.15 3.15 15.78
C GLY A 406 -6.23 4.13 14.60
N LEU A 407 -7.05 3.81 13.60
CA LEU A 407 -7.20 4.60 12.37
C LEU A 407 -8.58 5.23 12.24
N VAL A 408 -8.67 6.17 11.32
CA VAL A 408 -9.93 6.67 10.77
C VAL A 408 -10.39 5.75 9.64
N GLY A 409 -11.65 5.31 9.72
CA GLY A 409 -12.29 4.50 8.68
C GLY A 409 -13.52 5.20 8.12
N PHE A 410 -13.43 5.76 6.92
CA PHE A 410 -14.53 6.51 6.30
C PHE A 410 -15.28 5.69 5.26
N LYS A 411 -16.59 5.53 5.48
CA LYS A 411 -17.54 4.86 4.60
C LYS A 411 -18.50 5.89 3.98
N PRO A 412 -18.32 6.27 2.70
CA PRO A 412 -19.14 7.29 2.06
C PRO A 412 -20.58 6.81 1.86
N THR A 413 -21.47 7.74 1.52
CA THR A 413 -22.82 7.45 1.03
C THR A 413 -22.75 6.51 -0.16
N LYS A 414 -23.60 5.47 -0.17
CA LYS A 414 -23.59 4.45 -1.22
C LYS A 414 -23.85 5.07 -2.59
N GLY A 415 -23.07 4.65 -3.59
CA GLY A 415 -23.19 5.13 -4.97
C GLY A 415 -22.61 6.53 -5.23
N THR A 416 -21.94 7.18 -4.26
CA THR A 416 -21.24 8.46 -4.50
C THR A 416 -19.78 8.27 -4.95
N VAL A 417 -19.21 7.11 -4.65
CA VAL A 417 -17.91 6.63 -5.14
C VAL A 417 -18.19 5.37 -5.94
N SER A 418 -17.70 5.33 -7.19
CA SER A 418 -17.93 4.20 -8.09
C SER A 418 -17.38 2.89 -7.53
N ALA A 419 -18.22 1.85 -7.52
CA ALA A 419 -17.83 0.48 -7.23
C ALA A 419 -17.45 -0.32 -8.50
N ARG A 420 -17.51 0.28 -9.70
CA ARG A 420 -17.08 -0.39 -10.94
C ARG A 420 -15.62 -0.85 -10.83
N GLY A 421 -15.38 -2.10 -11.24
CA GLY A 421 -14.04 -2.71 -11.14
C GLY A 421 -13.66 -3.12 -9.71
N VAL A 422 -14.61 -3.20 -8.79
CA VAL A 422 -14.43 -3.84 -7.48
C VAL A 422 -15.18 -5.16 -7.48
N SER A 423 -14.52 -6.25 -7.05
CA SER A 423 -15.17 -7.56 -6.91
C SER A 423 -16.34 -7.46 -5.92
N PRO A 424 -17.56 -7.87 -6.31
CA PRO A 424 -18.74 -7.69 -5.48
C PRO A 424 -18.75 -8.64 -4.29
N ALA A 425 -19.03 -8.11 -3.09
CA ALA A 425 -19.43 -8.88 -1.93
C ALA A 425 -20.95 -8.90 -1.83
N CYS A 426 -21.57 -7.73 -1.67
CA CYS A 426 -23.00 -7.53 -1.87
C CYS A 426 -23.15 -6.26 -2.70
N LEU A 427 -23.16 -6.39 -4.03
CA LEU A 427 -23.03 -5.27 -4.96
C LEU A 427 -24.02 -4.12 -4.66
N HIS A 428 -25.28 -4.41 -4.33
CA HIS A 428 -26.27 -3.37 -3.99
C HIS A 428 -26.04 -2.69 -2.62
N GLN A 429 -25.10 -3.16 -1.81
CA GLN A 429 -24.75 -2.63 -0.49
C GLN A 429 -23.31 -2.11 -0.42
N ASP A 430 -22.42 -2.58 -1.29
CA ASP A 430 -20.99 -2.31 -1.21
C ASP A 430 -20.68 -0.82 -1.38
N CYS A 431 -19.77 -0.32 -0.55
CA CYS A 431 -19.20 1.02 -0.67
C CYS A 431 -17.67 0.90 -0.77
N VAL A 432 -17.08 1.47 -1.81
CA VAL A 432 -15.64 1.78 -1.76
C VAL A 432 -15.42 2.80 -0.65
N SER A 433 -14.46 2.52 0.21
CA SER A 433 -14.30 3.18 1.51
C SER A 433 -12.82 3.32 1.84
N PHE A 434 -12.47 4.19 2.79
CA PHE A 434 -11.09 4.69 2.94
C PHE A 434 -10.57 4.48 4.36
N LEU A 435 -9.31 4.09 4.47
CA LEU A 435 -8.55 4.08 5.72
C LEU A 435 -7.49 5.19 5.68
N THR A 436 -7.48 6.03 6.70
CA THR A 436 -6.54 7.14 6.89
C THR A 436 -6.13 7.24 8.35
N THR A 437 -5.11 8.06 8.64
CA THR A 437 -4.66 8.34 10.01
C THR A 437 -5.47 9.44 10.69
N ASN A 438 -6.19 10.26 9.92
CA ASN A 438 -6.96 11.41 10.40
C ASN A 438 -8.15 11.74 9.47
N ILE A 439 -9.07 12.58 9.96
CA ILE A 439 -10.28 13.01 9.24
C ILE A 439 -9.99 13.91 8.02
N PRO A 440 -9.10 14.92 8.08
CA PRO A 440 -8.75 15.73 6.91
C PRO A 440 -8.30 14.91 5.70
N ASP A 441 -7.51 13.86 5.91
CA ASP A 441 -7.06 12.96 4.85
C ASP A 441 -8.21 12.13 4.29
N ALA A 442 -9.12 11.63 5.14
CA ALA A 442 -10.32 10.93 4.68
C ALA A 442 -11.19 11.81 3.78
N LYS A 443 -11.35 13.09 4.15
CA LYS A 443 -12.05 14.09 3.34
C LYS A 443 -11.34 14.33 2.00
N ARG A 444 -10.03 14.52 2.01
CA ARG A 444 -9.24 14.75 0.79
C ARG A 444 -9.36 13.56 -0.17
N VAL A 445 -9.24 12.34 0.32
CA VAL A 445 -9.39 11.12 -0.49
C VAL A 445 -10.82 10.97 -1.02
N ARG A 446 -11.85 11.25 -0.19
CA ARG A 446 -13.25 11.29 -0.63
C ARG A 446 -13.44 12.27 -1.78
N ASP A 447 -12.92 13.48 -1.66
CA ASP A 447 -13.11 14.53 -2.66
C ASP A 447 -12.43 14.21 -3.99
N VAL A 448 -11.31 13.46 -3.97
CA VAL A 448 -10.67 12.91 -5.17
C VAL A 448 -11.51 11.78 -5.78
N CYS A 449 -12.07 10.91 -4.94
CA CYS A 449 -12.72 9.69 -5.40
C CYS A 449 -14.19 9.85 -5.78
N LYS A 450 -14.89 10.85 -5.23
CA LYS A 450 -16.32 11.08 -5.46
C LYS A 450 -16.58 11.46 -6.91
N GLY A 451 -17.70 10.98 -7.46
CA GLY A 451 -18.10 11.34 -8.80
C GLY A 451 -19.14 10.39 -9.37
N PHE A 452 -20.05 10.92 -10.18
CA PHE A 452 -21.03 10.11 -10.87
C PHE A 452 -20.36 9.30 -11.99
N ASP A 453 -20.40 7.98 -11.85
CA ASP A 453 -20.00 7.05 -12.91
C ASP A 453 -21.23 6.48 -13.60
N LYS A 454 -21.48 6.94 -14.82
CA LYS A 454 -22.61 6.47 -15.65
C LYS A 454 -22.60 4.96 -15.94
N GLY A 455 -21.46 4.28 -15.79
CA GLY A 455 -21.35 2.84 -16.03
C GLY A 455 -21.33 2.01 -14.76
N ASP A 456 -21.52 2.60 -13.58
CA ASP A 456 -21.83 1.89 -12.35
C ASP A 456 -23.35 1.84 -12.16
N PHE A 457 -23.91 0.63 -12.10
CA PHE A 457 -25.36 0.40 -12.03
C PHE A 457 -25.99 0.87 -10.72
N PHE A 458 -25.19 1.04 -9.67
CA PHE A 458 -25.64 1.50 -8.35
C PHE A 458 -25.14 2.90 -8.02
N ALA A 459 -24.51 3.62 -8.97
CA ALA A 459 -24.18 5.02 -8.78
C ALA A 459 -25.44 5.86 -8.57
N LYS A 460 -25.41 6.73 -7.56
CA LYS A 460 -26.47 7.71 -7.34
C LYS A 460 -26.40 8.76 -8.44
N LEU A 461 -27.55 9.09 -9.01
CA LEU A 461 -27.63 10.15 -10.00
C LEU A 461 -27.25 11.49 -9.33
N PRO A 462 -26.63 12.43 -10.06
CA PRO A 462 -26.30 13.74 -9.51
C PRO A 462 -27.48 14.45 -8.85
N ALA A 463 -28.69 14.30 -9.40
CA ALA A 463 -29.92 14.87 -8.84
C ALA A 463 -30.37 14.26 -7.50
N GLN A 464 -29.84 13.09 -7.15
CA GLN A 464 -30.11 12.38 -5.88
C GLN A 464 -29.05 12.67 -4.82
N ILE A 465 -27.95 13.33 -5.19
CA ILE A 465 -26.86 13.67 -4.29
C ILE A 465 -27.08 15.10 -3.82
N ARG A 466 -27.13 15.28 -2.51
CA ARG A 466 -27.17 16.61 -1.90
C ARG A 466 -25.85 17.34 -2.22
N PRO A 467 -25.87 18.60 -2.69
CA PRO A 467 -24.66 19.39 -2.83
C PRO A 467 -24.05 19.68 -1.46
N ASP A 468 -22.72 19.64 -1.37
CA ASP A 468 -21.99 19.98 -0.14
C ASP A 468 -22.42 21.40 0.34
N LEU A 469 -22.74 21.56 1.63
CA LEU A 469 -23.12 22.88 2.17
C LEU A 469 -21.99 23.92 2.00
N PRO A 470 -22.33 25.21 1.78
CA PRO A 470 -21.34 26.29 1.74
C PRO A 470 -20.52 26.34 3.04
N SER A 471 -19.21 26.57 2.91
CA SER A 471 -18.28 26.56 4.06
C SER A 471 -18.66 27.55 5.18
N GLN A 472 -19.32 28.66 4.82
CA GLN A 472 -19.72 29.74 5.72
C GLN A 472 -20.90 29.40 6.65
N ARG A 473 -21.61 28.29 6.44
CA ARG A 473 -22.69 27.87 7.35
C ARG A 473 -22.12 27.13 8.56
N GLU A 474 -22.58 27.54 9.75
CA GLU A 474 -22.33 26.81 10.98
C GLU A 474 -23.24 25.58 11.01
N ILE A 475 -22.69 24.43 11.42
CA ILE A 475 -23.44 23.19 11.57
C ILE A 475 -23.37 22.80 13.05
N ARG A 476 -24.49 22.85 13.74
CA ARG A 476 -24.66 22.26 15.07
C ARG A 476 -25.09 20.81 14.93
N PHE A 477 -24.94 20.04 16.01
CA PHE A 477 -25.43 18.66 16.02
C PHE A 477 -26.12 18.26 17.32
N ARG A 478 -27.09 17.38 17.13
CA ARG A 478 -27.63 16.51 18.18
C ARG A 478 -27.30 15.07 17.82
N PHE A 479 -27.22 14.20 18.80
CA PHE A 479 -26.88 12.80 18.56
C PHE A 479 -27.67 11.85 19.44
N GLY A 480 -27.95 10.66 18.93
CA GLY A 480 -28.45 9.54 19.73
C GLY A 480 -27.41 8.44 19.85
N VAL A 481 -27.67 7.53 20.79
CA VAL A 481 -26.85 6.35 21.06
C VAL A 481 -27.76 5.12 21.22
N PRO A 482 -27.24 3.88 21.09
CA PRO A 482 -28.03 2.69 21.33
C PRO A 482 -28.58 2.65 22.76
N PRO A 483 -29.77 2.09 22.98
CA PRO A 483 -30.33 1.94 24.32
C PRO A 483 -29.49 0.98 25.17
N ALA A 484 -29.63 1.07 26.49
CA ALA A 484 -28.79 0.33 27.43
C ALA A 484 -28.79 -1.19 27.19
N ASN A 485 -29.93 -1.78 26.82
CA ASN A 485 -30.05 -3.20 26.49
C ASN A 485 -29.25 -3.58 25.25
N ALA A 486 -29.22 -2.74 24.21
CA ALA A 486 -28.41 -2.98 23.02
C ALA A 486 -26.90 -2.93 23.35
N LEU A 487 -26.50 -2.12 24.33
CA LEU A 487 -25.10 -2.03 24.77
C LEU A 487 -24.67 -3.19 25.69
N GLU A 488 -25.56 -4.03 26.21
CA GLU A 488 -25.20 -5.15 27.09
C GLU A 488 -24.29 -6.19 26.43
N ILE A 489 -24.32 -6.28 25.10
CA ILE A 489 -23.43 -7.13 24.31
C ILE A 489 -21.96 -6.67 24.34
N CYS A 490 -21.73 -5.39 24.64
CA CYS A 490 -20.40 -4.82 24.77
C CYS A 490 -19.71 -5.36 26.03
N SER A 491 -18.41 -5.63 25.91
CA SER A 491 -17.59 -5.95 27.08
C SER A 491 -17.68 -4.82 28.12
N PRO A 492 -17.48 -5.11 29.43
CA PRO A 492 -17.53 -4.08 30.46
C PRO A 492 -16.61 -2.88 30.18
N VAL A 493 -15.41 -3.13 29.63
CA VAL A 493 -14.46 -2.07 29.27
C VAL A 493 -14.96 -1.23 28.09
N TYR A 494 -15.57 -1.83 27.07
CA TYR A 494 -16.15 -1.09 25.94
C TYR A 494 -17.35 -0.25 26.37
N ARG A 495 -18.22 -0.75 27.26
CA ARG A 495 -19.33 0.05 27.81
C ARG A 495 -18.82 1.25 28.59
N LYS A 496 -17.78 1.06 29.41
CA LYS A 496 -17.14 2.15 30.16
C LYS A 496 -16.55 3.19 29.21
N GLN A 497 -15.71 2.77 28.27
CA GLN A 497 -15.08 3.66 27.29
C GLN A 497 -16.13 4.42 26.46
N PHE A 498 -17.18 3.74 25.99
CA PHE A 498 -18.27 4.39 25.27
C PHE A 498 -18.98 5.46 26.10
N SER A 499 -19.26 5.19 27.38
CA SER A 499 -19.87 6.20 28.26
C SER A 499 -18.99 7.43 28.46
N GLN A 500 -17.66 7.26 28.50
CA GLN A 500 -16.70 8.36 28.59
C GLN A 500 -16.69 9.20 27.30
N VAL A 501 -16.73 8.54 26.13
CA VAL A 501 -16.83 9.24 24.84
C VAL A 501 -18.13 10.04 24.74
N VAL A 502 -19.27 9.48 25.16
CA VAL A 502 -20.55 10.19 25.17
C VAL A 502 -20.47 11.42 26.07
N ALA A 503 -19.90 11.31 27.27
CA ALA A 503 -19.70 12.43 28.17
C ALA A 503 -18.82 13.53 27.54
N ALA A 504 -17.68 13.15 26.95
CA ALA A 504 -16.77 14.08 26.29
C ALA A 504 -17.46 14.83 25.13
N ILE A 505 -18.27 14.15 24.32
CA ILE A 505 -19.05 14.80 23.24
C ILE A 505 -20.05 15.81 23.81
N GLN A 506 -20.70 15.50 24.94
CA GLN A 506 -21.63 16.43 25.60
C GLN A 506 -20.91 17.66 26.18
N GLU A 507 -19.73 17.48 26.77
CA GLU A 507 -18.89 18.56 27.28
C GLU A 507 -18.47 19.55 26.19
N HIS A 508 -18.28 19.05 24.95
CA HIS A 508 -17.95 19.85 23.77
C HIS A 508 -19.19 20.35 22.99
N GLY A 509 -20.37 20.35 23.63
CA GLY A 509 -21.59 20.98 23.10
C GLY A 509 -22.51 20.06 22.30
N GLY A 510 -22.21 18.76 22.19
CA GLY A 510 -23.10 17.80 21.58
C GLY A 510 -24.37 17.56 22.41
N ARG A 511 -25.55 17.70 21.79
CA ARG A 511 -26.83 17.46 22.48
C ARG A 511 -27.30 16.02 22.33
N LEU A 512 -27.24 15.25 23.42
CA LEU A 512 -27.80 13.89 23.46
C LEU A 512 -29.34 13.93 23.36
N VAL A 513 -29.91 13.17 22.43
CA VAL A 513 -31.35 13.03 22.20
C VAL A 513 -31.75 11.57 22.12
N GLU A 514 -33.01 11.28 22.50
CA GLU A 514 -33.57 9.94 22.33
C GLU A 514 -33.94 9.72 20.86
N LEU A 515 -33.40 8.66 20.26
CA LEU A 515 -33.72 8.23 18.90
C LEU A 515 -34.35 6.85 18.94
N ASP A 516 -35.30 6.59 18.05
CA ASP A 516 -35.86 5.24 17.89
C ASP A 516 -34.80 4.29 17.31
N TRP A 517 -34.32 3.37 18.15
CA TRP A 517 -33.32 2.37 17.79
C TRP A 517 -33.88 1.22 16.95
N THR A 518 -35.19 0.99 16.99
CA THR A 518 -35.88 -0.16 16.37
C THR A 518 -35.51 -0.39 14.90
N PRO A 519 -35.52 0.62 13.99
CA PRO A 519 -35.18 0.39 12.60
C PRO A 519 -33.68 0.04 12.39
N PHE A 520 -32.79 0.51 13.26
CA PHE A 520 -31.36 0.19 13.20
C PHE A 520 -31.10 -1.26 13.59
N GLU A 521 -31.72 -1.71 14.69
CA GLU A 521 -31.67 -3.10 15.13
C GLU A 521 -32.26 -4.05 14.08
N ALA A 522 -33.45 -3.73 13.57
CA ALA A 522 -34.12 -4.55 12.56
C ALA A 522 -33.32 -4.63 11.25
N ALA A 523 -32.63 -3.55 10.86
CA ALA A 523 -31.79 -3.52 9.66
C ALA A 523 -30.50 -4.36 9.81
N ASN A 524 -29.96 -4.54 11.01
CA ASN A 524 -28.80 -5.42 11.22
C ASN A 524 -29.06 -6.88 10.79
N GLU A 525 -30.29 -7.35 11.02
CA GLU A 525 -30.71 -8.70 10.64
C GLU A 525 -30.80 -8.88 9.12
N LEU A 526 -30.95 -7.78 8.36
CA LEU A 526 -31.09 -7.84 6.91
C LEU A 526 -29.80 -8.16 6.17
N LEU A 527 -28.61 -8.18 6.79
CA LEU A 527 -27.38 -8.48 6.04
C LEU A 527 -27.04 -9.98 6.03
N TYR A 528 -26.63 -10.52 7.19
CA TYR A 528 -26.16 -11.92 7.29
C TYR A 528 -27.25 -12.91 7.67
N ASN A 529 -28.37 -12.49 8.27
CA ASN A 529 -29.44 -13.37 8.73
C ASN A 529 -30.64 -13.42 7.76
N SER A 530 -30.59 -12.64 6.68
CA SER A 530 -31.64 -12.57 5.66
C SER A 530 -31.22 -13.21 4.33
N SER A 531 -32.00 -12.96 3.29
CA SER A 531 -31.68 -13.32 1.91
C SER A 531 -30.58 -12.47 1.25
N PHE A 532 -30.22 -11.27 1.75
CA PHE A 532 -29.21 -10.41 1.11
C PHE A 532 -27.82 -11.04 1.05
N VAL A 533 -27.48 -11.89 2.02
CA VAL A 533 -26.23 -12.66 2.00
C VAL A 533 -26.08 -13.54 0.75
N LEU A 534 -27.19 -13.93 0.09
CA LEU A 534 -27.16 -14.70 -1.16
C LEU A 534 -26.48 -13.95 -2.31
N GLU A 535 -26.48 -12.61 -2.29
CA GLU A 535 -25.82 -11.84 -3.35
C GLU A 535 -24.31 -12.14 -3.40
N ARG A 536 -23.69 -12.54 -2.29
CA ARG A 536 -22.28 -12.99 -2.29
C ARG A 536 -22.04 -14.19 -3.21
N MET A 537 -23.06 -14.99 -3.50
CA MET A 537 -22.93 -16.11 -4.45
C MET A 537 -22.68 -15.64 -5.89
N THR A 538 -23.02 -14.39 -6.23
CA THR A 538 -22.87 -13.84 -7.58
C THR A 538 -21.41 -13.65 -8.01
N ILE A 539 -20.46 -13.70 -7.06
CA ILE A 539 -19.03 -13.67 -7.37
C ILE A 539 -18.55 -14.96 -8.06
N PHE A 540 -19.28 -16.07 -7.89
CA PHE A 540 -18.90 -17.35 -8.46
C PHE A 540 -19.51 -17.52 -9.86
N PRO A 541 -18.72 -17.98 -10.85
CA PRO A 541 -19.28 -18.45 -12.11
C PRO A 541 -20.25 -19.63 -11.90
N ASP A 542 -21.17 -19.82 -12.84
CA ASP A 542 -22.18 -20.89 -12.78
C ASP A 542 -21.55 -22.27 -12.53
N GLY A 543 -22.01 -22.94 -11.47
CA GLY A 543 -21.53 -24.26 -11.06
C GLY A 543 -20.09 -24.29 -10.51
N TRP A 544 -19.40 -23.15 -10.42
CA TRP A 544 -18.05 -23.07 -9.88
C TRP A 544 -18.01 -23.46 -8.41
N PHE A 545 -18.94 -22.94 -7.60
CA PHE A 545 -18.96 -23.18 -6.15
C PHE A 545 -19.04 -24.67 -5.82
N GLU A 546 -20.00 -25.41 -6.39
CA GLU A 546 -20.14 -26.85 -6.08
C GLU A 546 -18.92 -27.69 -6.48
N LYS A 547 -18.22 -27.31 -7.56
CA LYS A 547 -17.04 -28.02 -8.06
C LYS A 547 -15.76 -27.68 -7.28
N ASN A 548 -15.68 -26.48 -6.71
CA ASN A 548 -14.43 -25.91 -6.21
C ASN A 548 -14.46 -25.44 -4.75
N LYS A 549 -15.60 -25.48 -4.04
CA LYS A 549 -15.73 -24.96 -2.66
C LYS A 549 -14.68 -25.44 -1.66
N GLN A 550 -14.06 -26.60 -1.90
CA GLN A 550 -12.94 -27.12 -1.11
C GLN A 550 -11.67 -26.25 -1.15
N VAL A 551 -11.50 -25.40 -2.17
CA VAL A 551 -10.34 -24.48 -2.27
C VAL A 551 -10.55 -23.18 -1.50
N LEU A 552 -11.77 -22.92 -1.03
CA LEU A 552 -12.07 -21.77 -0.20
C LEU A 552 -11.56 -22.01 1.22
N HIS A 553 -11.27 -20.91 1.92
CA HIS A 553 -10.99 -20.94 3.35
C HIS A 553 -12.16 -21.66 4.08
N PRO A 554 -11.89 -22.59 5.02
CA PRO A 554 -12.92 -23.46 5.59
C PRO A 554 -14.12 -22.70 6.18
N VAL A 555 -13.88 -21.59 6.88
CA VAL A 555 -14.94 -20.75 7.46
C VAL A 555 -15.73 -20.04 6.36
N THR A 556 -15.06 -19.53 5.31
CA THR A 556 -15.71 -18.86 4.19
C THR A 556 -16.61 -19.85 3.43
N ARG A 557 -16.10 -21.06 3.17
CA ARG A 557 -16.90 -22.17 2.64
C ARG A 557 -18.14 -22.44 3.50
N GLN A 558 -17.95 -22.58 4.83
CA GLN A 558 -19.04 -22.86 5.75
C GLN A 558 -20.13 -21.77 5.73
N VAL A 559 -19.73 -20.49 5.61
CA VAL A 559 -20.68 -19.38 5.44
C VAL A 559 -21.52 -19.59 4.18
N PHE A 560 -20.90 -19.82 3.02
CA PHE A 560 -21.62 -20.03 1.76
C PHE A 560 -22.51 -21.29 1.77
N GLU A 561 -22.02 -22.41 2.32
CA GLU A 561 -22.83 -23.63 2.49
C GLU A 561 -24.04 -23.37 3.40
N GLY A 562 -23.84 -22.63 4.50
CA GLY A 562 -24.92 -22.22 5.41
C GLY A 562 -25.95 -21.31 4.75
N VAL A 563 -25.50 -20.39 3.89
CA VAL A 563 -26.38 -19.52 3.10
C VAL A 563 -27.26 -20.33 2.16
N LEU A 564 -26.68 -21.27 1.40
CA LEU A 564 -27.45 -22.14 0.50
C LEU A 564 -28.40 -23.08 1.24
N ALA A 565 -28.01 -23.56 2.43
CA ALA A 565 -28.83 -24.44 3.25
C ALA A 565 -30.15 -23.79 3.72
N ARG A 566 -30.21 -22.45 3.80
CA ARG A 566 -31.44 -21.71 4.15
C ARG A 566 -32.53 -21.81 3.09
N LYS A 567 -32.18 -22.11 1.84
CA LYS A 567 -33.12 -22.23 0.70
C LYS A 567 -34.04 -21.02 0.55
N SER A 568 -33.53 -19.82 0.80
CA SER A 568 -34.32 -18.58 0.62
C SER A 568 -34.80 -18.46 -0.82
N THR A 569 -36.05 -18.03 -0.97
CA THR A 569 -36.70 -17.90 -2.27
C THR A 569 -36.57 -16.47 -2.83
N ALA A 570 -36.87 -16.29 -4.11
CA ALA A 570 -36.98 -14.94 -4.69
C ALA A 570 -38.00 -14.07 -3.97
N VAL A 571 -39.08 -14.65 -3.42
CA VAL A 571 -40.07 -13.92 -2.63
C VAL A 571 -39.46 -13.39 -1.33
N ASP A 572 -38.57 -14.16 -0.70
CA ASP A 572 -37.87 -13.71 0.52
C ASP A 572 -36.93 -12.53 0.21
N VAL A 573 -36.26 -12.57 -0.94
CA VAL A 573 -35.44 -11.44 -1.44
C VAL A 573 -36.27 -10.17 -1.58
N PHE A 574 -37.41 -10.22 -2.26
CA PHE A 574 -38.26 -9.03 -2.41
C PHE A 574 -38.87 -8.57 -1.08
N ARG A 575 -39.21 -9.48 -0.16
CA ARG A 575 -39.66 -9.12 1.19
C ARG A 575 -38.57 -8.38 1.96
N ASP A 576 -37.33 -8.82 1.88
CA ASP A 576 -36.21 -8.15 2.56
C ASP A 576 -35.91 -6.79 1.92
N PHE A 577 -36.05 -6.63 0.60
CA PHE A 577 -36.03 -5.31 -0.05
C PHE A 577 -37.16 -4.39 0.42
N HIS A 578 -38.38 -4.90 0.60
CA HIS A 578 -39.49 -4.10 1.12
C HIS A 578 -39.22 -3.65 2.56
N LYS A 579 -38.68 -4.53 3.42
CA LYS A 579 -38.26 -4.17 4.78
C LYS A 579 -37.17 -3.11 4.74
N GLN A 580 -36.14 -3.30 3.92
CA GLN A 580 -35.05 -2.34 3.76
C GLN A 580 -35.57 -0.96 3.35
N ALA A 581 -36.43 -0.88 2.33
CA ALA A 581 -37.01 0.37 1.87
C ALA A 581 -37.83 1.06 2.98
N ASN A 582 -38.60 0.30 3.75
CA ASN A 582 -39.34 0.82 4.89
C ASN A 582 -38.40 1.37 5.99
N TYR A 583 -37.35 0.64 6.35
CA TYR A 583 -36.41 1.09 7.39
C TYR A 583 -35.59 2.30 6.95
N ILE A 584 -35.15 2.35 5.68
CA ILE A 584 -34.49 3.53 5.11
C ILE A 584 -35.39 4.75 5.27
N ARG A 585 -36.69 4.63 4.95
CA ARG A 585 -37.62 5.76 5.04
C ARG A 585 -37.75 6.28 6.47
N ILE A 586 -37.88 5.38 7.45
CA ILE A 586 -37.96 5.76 8.87
C ILE A 586 -36.67 6.45 9.31
N VAL A 587 -35.51 5.89 8.94
CA VAL A 587 -34.21 6.41 9.38
C VAL A 587 -33.86 7.74 8.71
N GLN A 588 -34.36 8.02 7.51
CA GLN A 588 -34.26 9.35 6.89
C GLN A 588 -34.98 10.43 7.69
N ASP A 589 -36.10 10.09 8.34
CA ASP A 589 -36.84 11.02 9.21
C ASP A 589 -36.15 11.17 10.59
N ILE A 590 -35.32 10.20 11.00
CA ILE A 590 -34.53 10.25 12.25
C ILE A 590 -33.23 11.02 12.05
N LEU A 591 -32.41 10.63 11.05
CA LEU A 591 -31.08 11.19 10.77
C LEU A 591 -31.18 12.30 9.73
N MET A 592 -31.85 13.38 10.11
CA MET A 592 -32.14 14.53 9.26
C MET A 592 -31.19 15.71 9.49
N LEU A 593 -31.18 16.62 8.52
CA LEU A 593 -30.55 17.93 8.61
C LEU A 593 -31.64 19.00 8.56
N GLU A 594 -31.80 19.73 9.66
CA GLU A 594 -32.73 20.85 9.78
C GLU A 594 -32.01 22.13 9.35
N GLU A 595 -32.43 22.69 8.21
CA GLU A 595 -31.85 23.92 7.68
C GLU A 595 -32.44 25.16 8.34
N LYS A 596 -31.59 26.15 8.61
CA LYS A 596 -31.98 27.46 9.15
C LYS A 596 -32.77 27.36 10.46
N VAL A 597 -32.31 26.52 11.38
CA VAL A 597 -32.85 26.48 12.75
C VAL A 597 -32.66 27.84 13.44
N GLU A 598 -31.56 28.52 13.12
CA GLU A 598 -31.27 29.92 13.39
C GLU A 598 -30.68 30.55 12.11
N GLU A 599 -30.60 31.87 12.03
CA GLU A 599 -30.03 32.55 10.86
C GLU A 599 -28.55 32.15 10.67
N GLY A 600 -28.25 31.43 9.58
CA GLY A 600 -26.91 30.96 9.26
C GLY A 600 -26.49 29.63 9.91
N ILE A 601 -27.37 28.99 10.69
CA ILE A 601 -27.08 27.76 11.42
C ILE A 601 -28.02 26.64 10.95
N ASP A 602 -27.43 25.51 10.56
CA ASP A 602 -28.12 24.27 10.26
C ASP A 602 -27.85 23.26 11.42
N GLU A 603 -28.78 22.36 11.74
CA GLU A 603 -28.59 21.33 12.79
C GLU A 603 -28.74 19.91 12.21
N ILE A 604 -27.71 19.07 12.38
CA ILE A 604 -27.71 17.67 11.92
C ILE A 604 -27.99 16.69 13.07
N THR A 605 -28.72 15.61 12.79
CA THR A 605 -28.91 14.49 13.73
C THR A 605 -27.96 13.34 13.38
N LEU A 606 -27.19 12.90 14.38
CA LEU A 606 -26.21 11.81 14.24
C LEU A 606 -26.61 10.59 15.08
N MET A 607 -26.16 9.42 14.66
CA MET A 607 -26.18 8.20 15.48
C MET A 607 -24.75 7.81 15.81
N ILE A 608 -24.42 7.70 17.10
CA ILE A 608 -23.07 7.35 17.58
C ILE A 608 -23.14 6.01 18.28
N VAL A 609 -22.33 5.06 17.83
CA VAL A 609 -22.29 3.69 18.36
C VAL A 609 -20.85 3.26 18.64
N PRO A 610 -20.60 2.32 19.57
CA PRO A 610 -19.32 1.62 19.60
C PRO A 610 -19.04 1.00 18.22
N THR A 611 -17.83 1.13 17.67
CA THR A 611 -17.57 0.55 16.33
C THR A 611 -17.70 -0.98 16.35
N THR A 612 -17.31 -1.63 17.44
CA THR A 612 -17.58 -3.04 17.75
C THR A 612 -17.91 -3.20 19.24
N PRO A 613 -18.48 -4.34 19.68
CA PRO A 613 -18.73 -4.58 21.11
C PRO A 613 -17.51 -5.04 21.93
N PHE A 614 -16.45 -5.54 21.28
CA PHE A 614 -15.23 -6.05 21.91
C PHE A 614 -14.11 -6.24 20.87
N HIS A 615 -12.87 -6.43 21.32
CA HIS A 615 -11.71 -6.79 20.50
C HIS A 615 -11.27 -8.23 20.84
N PRO A 616 -11.60 -9.24 20.03
CA PRO A 616 -11.23 -10.62 20.32
C PRO A 616 -9.78 -10.93 19.95
N THR A 617 -9.25 -11.96 20.58
CA THR A 617 -7.99 -12.59 20.17
C THR A 617 -8.16 -13.46 18.93
N ILE A 618 -7.07 -13.71 18.21
CA ILE A 618 -7.03 -14.65 17.08
C ILE A 618 -7.39 -16.06 17.56
N GLU A 619 -6.98 -16.43 18.77
CA GLU A 619 -7.30 -17.74 19.37
C GLU A 619 -8.81 -17.89 19.62
N GLU A 620 -9.46 -16.88 20.21
CA GLU A 620 -10.91 -16.88 20.43
C GLU A 620 -11.66 -17.01 19.09
N VAL A 621 -11.26 -16.23 18.08
CA VAL A 621 -11.82 -16.36 16.72
C VAL A 621 -11.59 -17.74 16.14
N GLY A 622 -10.45 -18.38 16.41
CA GLY A 622 -10.19 -19.76 16.00
C GLY A 622 -11.16 -20.78 16.61
N LYS A 623 -11.62 -20.54 17.85
CA LYS A 623 -12.57 -21.42 18.56
C LYS A 623 -14.02 -21.25 18.09
N ASP A 624 -14.44 -20.01 17.78
CA ASP A 624 -15.80 -19.72 17.31
C ASP A 624 -15.84 -18.66 16.19
N PRO A 625 -15.38 -19.02 14.98
CA PRO A 625 -15.12 -18.06 13.91
C PRO A 625 -16.37 -17.45 13.28
N ILE A 626 -17.55 -18.07 13.46
CA ILE A 626 -18.81 -17.57 12.89
C ILE A 626 -19.55 -16.71 13.91
N ALA A 627 -19.72 -17.16 15.16
CA ALA A 627 -20.50 -16.40 16.13
C ALA A 627 -19.77 -15.12 16.57
N ILE A 628 -18.45 -15.17 16.77
CA ILE A 628 -17.66 -13.97 17.09
C ILE A 628 -17.77 -12.95 15.96
N ASN A 629 -17.63 -13.39 14.70
CA ASN A 629 -17.81 -12.52 13.55
C ASN A 629 -19.21 -11.89 13.53
N GLY A 630 -20.26 -12.66 13.82
CA GLY A 630 -21.63 -12.14 13.91
C GLY A 630 -21.76 -11.04 14.97
N ARG A 631 -21.23 -11.27 16.17
CA ARG A 631 -21.27 -10.30 17.28
C ARG A 631 -20.49 -9.02 16.97
N LEU A 632 -19.36 -9.10 16.28
CA LEU A 632 -18.60 -7.91 15.86
C LEU A 632 -19.44 -6.93 15.01
N GLY A 633 -20.42 -7.44 14.27
CA GLY A 633 -21.26 -6.65 13.36
C GLY A 633 -22.44 -5.93 13.99
N THR A 634 -22.66 -6.08 15.30
CA THR A 634 -23.86 -5.59 16.01
C THR A 634 -24.13 -4.10 15.80
N PHE A 635 -23.10 -3.29 15.64
CA PHE A 635 -23.22 -1.85 15.43
C PHE A 635 -22.79 -1.39 14.03
N ALA A 636 -22.55 -2.34 13.11
CA ALA A 636 -21.92 -2.06 11.84
C ALA A 636 -22.79 -2.42 10.62
N HIS A 637 -23.54 -3.53 10.67
CA HIS A 637 -24.28 -4.06 9.51
C HIS A 637 -25.33 -3.09 8.96
N PHE A 638 -26.09 -2.43 9.84
CA PHE A 638 -27.19 -1.55 9.44
C PHE A 638 -26.71 -0.37 8.57
N GLY A 639 -25.44 0.04 8.68
CA GLY A 639 -24.93 1.24 8.01
C GLY A 639 -25.13 1.22 6.49
N ASN A 640 -24.78 0.12 5.83
CA ASN A 640 -24.97 -0.02 4.38
C ASN A 640 -26.43 -0.34 4.04
N VAL A 641 -27.08 -1.18 4.85
CA VAL A 641 -28.49 -1.57 4.68
C VAL A 641 -29.40 -0.35 4.69
N LEU A 642 -29.12 0.63 5.55
CA LEU A 642 -29.88 1.86 5.71
C LEU A 642 -29.35 3.02 4.86
N ASP A 643 -28.36 2.77 3.99
CA ASP A 643 -27.77 3.79 3.10
C ASP A 643 -27.20 5.01 3.88
N LEU A 644 -26.57 4.75 5.03
CA LEU A 644 -25.97 5.78 5.86
C LEU A 644 -24.57 6.13 5.37
N VAL A 645 -24.08 7.31 5.70
CA VAL A 645 -22.64 7.61 5.70
C VAL A 645 -22.10 7.35 7.10
N GLY A 646 -20.86 6.85 7.22
CA GLY A 646 -20.28 6.53 8.52
C GLY A 646 -18.78 6.78 8.58
N VAL A 647 -18.31 7.19 9.74
CA VAL A 647 -16.88 7.36 10.02
C VAL A 647 -16.53 6.74 11.36
N SER A 648 -15.61 5.77 11.35
CA SER A 648 -15.01 5.23 12.58
C SER A 648 -13.86 6.14 12.99
N ILE A 649 -13.86 6.57 14.25
CA ILE A 649 -12.89 7.51 14.81
C ILE A 649 -12.25 6.85 16.05
N PRO A 650 -10.91 6.92 16.21
CA PRO A 650 -10.26 6.52 17.45
C PRO A 650 -10.58 7.52 18.57
N CYS A 651 -11.00 7.04 19.73
CA CYS A 651 -11.48 7.87 20.84
C CYS A 651 -10.77 7.60 22.18
N GLY A 652 -9.65 6.87 22.16
CA GLY A 652 -8.91 6.53 23.37
C GLY A 652 -8.28 5.16 23.32
N THR A 653 -7.70 4.75 24.44
CA THR A 653 -7.10 3.42 24.60
C THR A 653 -7.53 2.78 25.91
N TYR A 654 -7.38 1.46 26.02
CA TYR A 654 -7.61 0.73 27.26
C TYR A 654 -6.57 -0.36 27.47
N GLU A 655 -6.20 -0.60 28.72
CA GLU A 655 -5.34 -1.72 29.08
C GLU A 655 -6.14 -3.02 29.15
N THR A 656 -5.55 -4.09 28.64
CA THR A 656 -6.03 -5.46 28.83
C THR A 656 -5.44 -6.08 30.10
N GLU A 657 -5.90 -7.28 30.45
CA GLU A 657 -5.28 -8.09 31.51
C GLU A 657 -3.99 -8.79 31.04
N ASP A 658 -3.76 -8.88 29.73
CA ASP A 658 -2.58 -9.51 29.15
C ASP A 658 -1.32 -8.69 29.40
N VAL A 659 -0.22 -9.37 29.75
CA VAL A 659 1.09 -8.76 30.00
C VAL A 659 2.11 -9.30 29.00
N VAL A 660 2.74 -8.40 28.25
CA VAL A 660 3.83 -8.68 27.30
C VAL A 660 5.04 -7.84 27.70
N ASP A 661 6.21 -8.47 27.83
CA ASP A 661 7.46 -7.81 28.25
C ASP A 661 7.33 -6.97 29.53
N GLY A 662 6.50 -7.44 30.47
CA GLY A 662 6.28 -6.78 31.77
C GLY A 662 5.35 -5.57 31.74
N ARG A 663 4.71 -5.27 30.60
CA ARG A 663 3.71 -4.20 30.46
C ARG A 663 2.37 -4.78 30.04
N LYS A 664 1.27 -4.18 30.51
CA LYS A 664 -0.05 -4.54 30.01
C LYS A 664 -0.18 -4.16 28.55
N VAL A 665 -0.91 -4.96 27.78
CA VAL A 665 -1.21 -4.62 26.39
C VAL A 665 -2.27 -3.51 26.36
N THR A 666 -1.95 -2.41 25.69
CA THR A 666 -2.84 -1.28 25.45
C THR A 666 -3.48 -1.39 24.06
N LEU A 667 -4.81 -1.39 23.99
CA LEU A 667 -5.58 -1.52 22.76
C LEU A 667 -6.39 -0.25 22.47
N PRO A 668 -6.66 0.04 21.18
CA PRO A 668 -7.45 1.20 20.79
C PRO A 668 -8.95 0.98 21.07
N PHE A 669 -9.64 2.07 21.42
CA PHE A 669 -11.09 2.17 21.45
C PHE A 669 -11.57 3.27 20.48
N GLY A 670 -12.80 3.15 20.00
CA GLY A 670 -13.34 4.08 19.02
C GLY A 670 -14.83 3.86 18.76
N VAL A 671 -15.44 4.88 18.18
CA VAL A 671 -16.87 4.90 17.85
C VAL A 671 -17.07 5.09 16.36
N THR A 672 -18.21 4.63 15.85
CA THR A 672 -18.66 5.00 14.52
C THR A 672 -19.74 6.06 14.64
N VAL A 673 -19.53 7.19 13.98
CA VAL A 673 -20.51 8.27 13.83
C VAL A 673 -21.20 8.08 12.49
N PHE A 674 -22.52 7.93 12.51
CA PHE A 674 -23.35 7.84 11.30
C PHE A 674 -24.19 9.09 11.11
N ALA A 675 -24.36 9.46 9.84
CA ALA A 675 -25.34 10.44 9.38
C ALA A 675 -26.19 9.85 8.24
N GLY A 676 -27.30 10.53 7.93
CA GLY A 676 -28.15 10.19 6.80
C GLY A 676 -27.44 10.25 5.44
N THR A 677 -28.01 9.57 4.45
CA THR A 677 -27.49 9.58 3.06
C THR A 677 -27.23 11.00 2.55
N GLY A 678 -26.05 11.22 1.98
CA GLY A 678 -25.66 12.47 1.33
C GLY A 678 -25.12 13.54 2.26
N PHE A 679 -24.96 13.25 3.56
CA PHE A 679 -24.35 14.17 4.53
C PHE A 679 -22.85 13.93 4.73
N ASP A 680 -22.16 13.43 3.70
CA ASP A 680 -20.73 13.07 3.77
C ASP A 680 -19.85 14.25 4.15
N ALA A 681 -20.06 15.41 3.50
CA ALA A 681 -19.23 16.59 3.72
C ALA A 681 -19.54 17.23 5.08
N GLU A 682 -20.80 17.27 5.47
CA GLU A 682 -21.26 17.78 6.76
C GLU A 682 -20.72 16.94 7.89
N LEU A 683 -20.84 15.61 7.80
CA LEU A 683 -20.29 14.69 8.80
C LEU A 683 -18.78 14.87 8.94
N LEU A 684 -18.03 14.83 7.84
CA LEU A 684 -16.56 14.98 7.88
C LEU A 684 -16.12 16.36 8.39
N LYS A 685 -16.85 17.43 8.04
CA LYS A 685 -16.59 18.78 8.56
C LYS A 685 -16.83 18.84 10.06
N LEU A 686 -17.90 18.22 10.54
CA LEU A 686 -18.31 18.28 11.93
C LEU A 686 -17.38 17.50 12.86
N VAL A 687 -16.94 16.32 12.42
CA VAL A 687 -16.03 15.48 13.21
C VAL A 687 -14.55 15.83 13.01
N ALA A 688 -14.24 16.79 12.12
CA ALA A 688 -12.88 17.30 11.98
C ALA A 688 -12.47 17.99 13.29
N GLY A 689 -11.53 17.36 14.01
CA GLY A 689 -11.06 17.84 15.32
C GLY A 689 -11.68 17.12 16.52
N TRP A 690 -12.65 16.22 16.34
CA TRP A 690 -13.18 15.42 17.46
C TRP A 690 -12.10 14.56 18.13
N GLU A 691 -11.05 14.19 17.40
CA GLU A 691 -9.93 13.43 17.95
C GLU A 691 -9.28 14.14 19.14
N GLU A 692 -9.23 15.48 19.13
CA GLU A 692 -8.70 16.31 20.22
C GLU A 692 -9.60 16.27 21.47
N TRP A 693 -10.92 16.07 21.30
CA TRP A 693 -11.86 15.98 22.43
C TRP A 693 -11.66 14.72 23.26
N PHE A 694 -10.89 13.76 22.74
CA PHE A 694 -10.67 12.45 23.34
C PHE A 694 -9.23 12.23 23.79
N ASP A 695 -8.38 13.26 23.76
CA ASP A 695 -6.96 13.11 24.14
C ASP A 695 -6.80 12.61 25.58
N ASP A 696 -7.62 13.09 26.52
CA ASP A 696 -7.64 12.65 27.93
C ASP A 696 -8.08 11.18 28.12
N LEU A 697 -8.66 10.55 27.09
CA LEU A 697 -9.08 9.15 27.12
C LEU A 697 -7.98 8.20 26.62
N ARG A 698 -6.83 8.73 26.21
CA ARG A 698 -5.66 7.95 25.84
C ARG A 698 -4.81 7.70 27.08
N VAL A 699 -4.49 6.43 27.35
CA VAL A 699 -3.46 6.07 28.32
C VAL A 699 -2.10 6.48 27.74
N GLU A 700 -1.29 7.23 28.48
CA GLU A 700 0.07 7.62 28.06
C GLU A 700 0.91 6.36 27.72
N HIS A 701 1.61 6.41 26.57
CA HIS A 701 2.37 5.31 25.99
C HIS A 701 3.80 5.16 26.54
#